data_AF-A0A423X3L0-F1
#
_entry.id   AF-A0A423X3L0-F1
#
_cell.length_a   1.000
_cell.length_b   1.000
_cell.length_c   1.000
_cell.angle_alpha   90.00
_cell.angle_beta   90.00
_cell.angle_gamma   90.00
#
_symmetry.space_group_name_H-M   'P 1'
#
loop_
_entity.id
_entity.type
_entity.pdbx_description
1 polymer ?
#
loop_
_entity_poly.entity_id
_entity_poly.type
_entity_poly.pdbx_seq_one_letter_code
_entity_poly.pdbx_strand_id
1 'polypeptide(L)'
;MSTNPGLEELIPDFYEVSKFPDDRPQDFLPNGSVDKIVTRGSIIQELGAIEHSGPVGRGSKAAADENDLINFILKAGKKVFTISLISGLRHNQLRKAMIQFRNNGYVDEELPFNVPIDETDHPCFPPQLWSKLAKKDFQSKQWMVIVPVFPAEFKKLELEQGHIFPFIFVDEERKEGTFGNVYQVTIHETHQEKPMRKANGGPANVAIKELKALGQKDDPVYKEWMAEAKALEETSSLEHPHVVQAMATISKERRHYFMFPWADRGSLRDLCKRNPEPNLQANLINDIIQQMVGLAGALWALHNFKDEGAYRHGDLKPENILIFGDGTWTGTWKIADMGLAKRHITDTSARGPTSTRHGTPSYEPPEAYLNTLSARSRLYDIWSMGCITLELIIWLLYGYKRLIEFNNSMNDPLGQASPYWDGSDLDEAPVPRSAVQIGLPELPEAGSNHHFEILGKWLDDCDRNHPQCKPSRLPCLPTRLIYVGTQALPVLKLYETQPGENLKYFALSHPWGSPPHFCTFNTNIQEHKQAIEFNKLPRTFQHAVIATRGLGVQYLWIDSLCIVQGRDGDFQREAKRMEDVFSQADCILAASSATGQGDGFLHPRQTRNYLTLQQPSRPPVYVCEYIDDFNEHVRGSYLNQRGWVLQERALARRTIYFTSKQTYWECGGGVRCETMTKMHNTLESFLGDPAFPKIAMESSHGGKIRLYQDLYMQYSRLAFTHQQDRPVAIAGLEKRLIHNFGVRGGFGIFDGDDPGQLRRSLLWHRASDVATLEPIDFMSDRGLASGTKAPPTWSWMAYKGGIEYLDLPFGQVEWEEGDVLPVGTWNSKEGSASDLGLSVVARSFNANVATAAGEFIYDVPGQTSGLSAALKCIVLGRLQSRQSSTRTHFVLLVTTGSSPVARGGKVYHRVGVGSVPGSWIQLDGPAKIGRML
;
A
#
# COMPACT_ATOMS: atom_id res chain seq x y z
N MET A 1 -8.66 75.93 40.03
CA MET A 1 -8.18 74.62 40.51
C MET A 1 -8.65 73.59 39.52
N SER A 2 -7.73 72.78 39.01
CA SER A 2 -7.94 71.77 37.96
C SER A 2 -9.15 70.90 38.30
N THR A 3 -10.19 70.98 37.48
CA THR A 3 -11.32 70.05 37.49
C THR A 3 -10.78 68.71 37.03
N ASN A 4 -10.77 67.71 37.92
CA ASN A 4 -10.51 66.34 37.48
C ASN A 4 -11.52 65.99 36.38
N PRO A 5 -11.08 65.41 35.24
CA PRO A 5 -11.98 65.00 34.18
C PRO A 5 -13.05 64.05 34.73
N GLY A 6 -14.27 64.18 34.20
CA GLY A 6 -15.36 63.27 34.55
C GLY A 6 -15.06 61.85 34.07
N LEU A 7 -15.73 60.86 34.67
CA LEU A 7 -15.61 59.46 34.27
C LEU A 7 -15.93 59.25 32.79
N GLU A 8 -16.82 60.03 32.20
CA GLU A 8 -17.11 60.00 30.77
C GLU A 8 -15.88 60.24 29.90
N GLU A 9 -15.04 61.21 30.27
CA GLU A 9 -13.85 61.58 29.49
C GLU A 9 -12.73 60.56 29.69
N LEU A 10 -12.71 59.88 30.83
CA LEU A 10 -11.70 58.88 31.17
C LEU A 10 -12.01 57.48 30.63
N ILE A 11 -13.29 57.09 30.54
CA ILE A 11 -13.69 55.74 30.10
C ILE A 11 -13.12 55.37 28.70
N PRO A 12 -13.12 56.26 27.70
CA PRO A 12 -12.52 55.98 26.40
C PRO A 12 -11.03 55.61 26.44
N ASP A 13 -10.26 56.11 27.42
CA ASP A 13 -8.84 55.76 27.58
C ASP A 13 -8.62 54.30 27.99
N PHE A 14 -9.68 53.62 28.44
CA PHE A 14 -9.67 52.19 28.80
C PHE A 14 -10.23 51.30 27.68
N TYR A 15 -10.64 51.85 26.54
CA TYR A 15 -11.15 51.04 25.44
C TYR A 15 -10.04 50.25 24.76
N GLU A 16 -10.35 48.99 24.51
CA GLU A 16 -9.62 48.13 23.60
C GLU A 16 -10.48 47.91 22.34
N VAL A 17 -9.84 47.57 21.23
CA VAL A 17 -10.51 47.45 19.93
C VAL A 17 -10.51 46.01 19.44
N SER A 18 -11.68 45.51 19.09
CA SER A 18 -11.84 44.24 18.36
C SER A 18 -12.25 44.50 16.91
N LYS A 19 -11.66 43.77 15.96
CA LYS A 19 -12.03 43.84 14.54
C LYS A 19 -12.81 42.60 14.06
N PHE A 20 -13.15 41.67 14.94
CA PHE A 20 -13.81 40.41 14.57
C PHE A 20 -15.34 40.50 14.74
N PRO A 21 -16.18 39.86 13.89
CA PRO A 21 -15.85 39.00 12.74
C PRO A 21 -15.80 39.69 11.37
N ASP A 22 -16.25 40.94 11.24
CA ASP A 22 -16.48 41.60 9.94
C ASP A 22 -15.49 42.74 9.63
N ASP A 23 -14.30 42.73 10.22
CA ASP A 23 -13.23 43.74 10.10
C ASP A 23 -13.61 45.17 10.54
N ARG A 24 -14.81 45.33 11.11
CA ARG A 24 -15.29 46.60 11.68
C ARG A 24 -14.76 46.76 13.11
N PRO A 25 -14.01 47.84 13.40
CA PRO A 25 -13.57 48.15 14.75
C PRO A 25 -14.76 48.31 15.71
N GLN A 26 -14.71 47.60 16.82
CA GLN A 26 -15.67 47.64 17.92
C GLN A 26 -14.91 47.87 19.22
N ASP A 27 -15.18 49.00 19.86
CA ASP A 27 -14.58 49.37 21.14
C ASP A 27 -15.23 48.59 22.28
N PHE A 28 -14.43 48.12 23.22
CA PHE A 28 -14.92 47.42 24.41
C PHE A 28 -14.07 47.72 25.64
N LEU A 29 -14.67 47.57 26.81
CA LEU A 29 -13.98 47.69 28.09
C LEU A 29 -13.46 46.32 28.53
N PRO A 30 -12.14 46.19 28.78
CA PRO A 30 -11.58 44.97 29.34
C PRO A 30 -12.25 44.56 30.66
N ASN A 31 -12.39 43.26 30.87
CA ASN A 31 -12.94 42.72 32.10
C ASN A 31 -12.13 43.21 33.31
N GLY A 32 -12.82 43.67 34.36
CA GLY A 32 -12.24 44.31 35.54
C GLY A 32 -11.94 45.82 35.39
N SER A 33 -12.05 46.42 34.19
CA SER A 33 -11.89 47.87 34.02
C SER A 33 -12.99 48.65 34.75
N VAL A 34 -14.23 48.19 34.67
CA VAL A 34 -15.37 48.77 35.41
C VAL A 34 -15.10 48.80 36.91
N ASP A 35 -14.50 47.76 37.49
CA ASP A 35 -14.17 47.72 38.92
C ASP A 35 -13.09 48.73 39.33
N LYS A 36 -12.14 49.01 38.44
CA LYS A 36 -11.08 50.00 38.66
C LYS A 36 -11.61 51.43 38.55
N ILE A 37 -12.54 51.65 37.62
CA ILE A 37 -13.05 52.96 37.24
C ILE A 37 -14.20 53.40 38.16
N VAL A 38 -15.11 52.48 38.50
CA VAL A 38 -16.28 52.74 39.35
C VAL A 38 -15.92 52.53 40.81
N THR A 39 -15.48 53.62 41.45
CA THR A 39 -15.12 53.69 42.86
C THR A 39 -16.11 54.55 43.62
N ARG A 40 -16.09 54.50 44.96
CA ARG A 40 -16.94 55.35 45.79
C ARG A 40 -16.81 56.83 45.43
N GLY A 41 -15.57 57.29 45.21
CA GLY A 41 -15.29 58.69 44.87
C GLY A 41 -15.82 59.09 43.49
N SER A 42 -15.64 58.23 42.49
CA SER A 42 -16.09 58.52 41.13
C SER A 42 -17.61 58.47 40.99
N ILE A 43 -18.30 57.60 41.75
CA ILE A 43 -19.78 57.62 41.85
C ILE A 43 -20.27 58.95 42.41
N ILE A 44 -19.70 59.43 43.52
CA ILE A 44 -20.13 60.69 44.16
C ILE A 44 -19.95 61.88 43.19
N GLN A 45 -18.82 61.91 42.47
CA GLN A 45 -18.54 62.94 41.47
C GLN A 45 -19.58 62.96 40.36
N GLU A 46 -19.91 61.81 39.77
CA GLU A 46 -20.82 61.72 38.63
C GLU A 46 -22.29 61.94 38.99
N LEU A 47 -22.72 61.52 40.19
CA LEU A 47 -24.07 61.76 40.70
C LEU A 47 -24.31 63.25 41.07
N GLY A 48 -23.24 64.03 41.24
CA GLY A 48 -23.25 65.45 41.57
C GLY A 48 -23.55 65.73 43.06
N ALA A 49 -22.78 66.63 43.69
CA ALA A 49 -23.00 67.01 45.09
C ALA A 49 -24.41 67.58 45.29
N ILE A 50 -25.05 67.23 46.41
CA ILE A 50 -26.31 67.88 46.79
C ILE A 50 -25.97 69.31 47.20
N GLU A 51 -26.49 70.31 46.49
CA GLU A 51 -26.58 71.67 47.04
C GLU A 51 -27.54 71.63 48.24
N HIS A 52 -27.01 71.31 49.41
CA HIS A 52 -27.72 71.51 50.67
C HIS A 52 -27.71 73.01 50.98
N SER A 53 -28.73 73.72 50.53
CA SER A 53 -29.10 75.02 51.11
C SER A 53 -29.71 74.80 52.51
N GLY A 54 -28.87 74.45 53.49
CA GLY A 54 -29.24 74.39 54.90
C GLY A 54 -28.36 73.46 55.76
N PRO A 55 -28.14 73.78 57.04
CA PRO A 55 -27.22 73.01 57.90
C PRO A 55 -27.82 71.64 58.24
N VAL A 56 -27.26 70.58 57.66
CA VAL A 56 -27.66 69.19 57.95
C VAL A 56 -26.76 68.59 59.02
N GLY A 57 -27.34 68.24 60.17
CA GLY A 57 -26.69 67.46 61.21
C GLY A 57 -26.28 66.08 60.71
N ARG A 58 -25.10 65.60 61.13
CA ARG A 58 -24.62 64.23 60.90
C ARG A 58 -25.67 63.23 61.41
N GLY A 59 -26.45 62.63 60.51
CA GLY A 59 -27.50 61.65 60.84
C GLY A 59 -28.85 61.81 60.12
N SER A 60 -28.95 62.57 59.02
CA SER A 60 -30.23 62.71 58.29
C SER A 60 -30.56 61.46 57.44
N LYS A 61 -31.86 61.16 57.30
CA LYS A 61 -32.40 60.07 56.45
C LYS A 61 -31.94 60.15 54.99
N ALA A 62 -31.63 61.36 54.50
CA ALA A 62 -31.12 61.61 53.15
C ALA A 62 -29.66 61.13 52.96
N ALA A 63 -28.81 61.31 53.97
CA ALA A 63 -27.41 60.84 53.91
C ALA A 63 -27.31 59.31 54.01
N ALA A 64 -28.26 58.66 54.70
CA ALA A 64 -28.38 57.21 54.73
C ALA A 64 -28.81 56.66 53.36
N ASP A 65 -29.85 57.24 52.73
CA ASP A 65 -30.34 56.81 51.41
C ASP A 65 -29.30 57.00 50.29
N GLU A 66 -28.49 58.07 50.35
CA GLU A 66 -27.40 58.28 49.39
C GLU A 66 -26.27 57.24 49.56
N ASN A 67 -25.91 56.91 50.80
CA ASN A 67 -24.94 55.83 51.06
C ASN A 67 -25.46 54.47 50.59
N ASP A 68 -26.76 54.20 50.75
CA ASP A 68 -27.39 52.96 50.27
C ASP A 68 -27.39 52.87 48.75
N LEU A 69 -27.64 53.99 48.04
CA LEU A 69 -27.54 54.05 46.58
C LEU A 69 -26.11 53.78 46.09
N ILE A 70 -25.11 54.41 46.71
CA ILE A 70 -23.69 54.18 46.37
C ILE A 70 -23.30 52.72 46.63
N ASN A 71 -23.76 52.15 47.74
CA ASN A 71 -23.50 50.75 48.07
C ASN A 71 -24.19 49.79 47.09
N PHE A 72 -25.39 50.11 46.62
CA PHE A 72 -26.07 49.36 45.55
C PHE A 72 -25.24 49.35 44.27
N ILE A 73 -24.80 50.52 43.79
CA ILE A 73 -23.98 50.64 42.58
C ILE A 73 -22.67 49.84 42.75
N LEU A 74 -21.96 50.01 43.87
CA LEU A 74 -20.69 49.32 44.11
C LEU A 74 -20.82 47.79 44.23
N LYS A 75 -21.97 47.27 44.66
CA LYS A 75 -22.14 45.84 44.90
C LYS A 75 -22.75 45.10 43.72
N ALA A 76 -23.69 45.71 43.00
CA ALA A 76 -24.54 45.00 42.04
C ALA A 76 -24.88 45.80 40.78
N GLY A 77 -24.42 47.05 40.64
CA GLY A 77 -24.88 47.93 39.56
C GLY A 77 -23.76 48.69 38.86
N LYS A 78 -22.52 48.20 38.88
CA LYS A 78 -21.39 48.95 38.32
C LYS A 78 -21.49 49.01 36.80
N LYS A 79 -21.84 47.91 36.14
CA LYS A 79 -22.00 47.87 34.67
C LYS A 79 -23.18 48.72 34.25
N VAL A 80 -24.34 48.57 34.90
CA VAL A 80 -25.55 49.37 34.60
C VAL A 80 -25.27 50.86 34.80
N PHE A 81 -24.52 51.24 35.85
CA PHE A 81 -24.05 52.61 36.08
C PHE A 81 -23.14 53.11 34.95
N THR A 82 -22.11 52.32 34.58
CA THR A 82 -21.19 52.67 33.49
C THR A 82 -21.93 52.84 32.16
N ILE A 83 -22.81 51.90 31.80
CA ILE A 83 -23.60 51.94 30.56
C ILE A 83 -24.50 53.18 30.56
N SER A 84 -25.16 53.49 31.68
CA SER A 84 -26.00 54.69 31.82
C SER A 84 -25.20 55.97 31.60
N LEU A 85 -23.99 56.04 32.13
CA LEU A 85 -23.10 57.19 32.00
C LEU A 85 -22.62 57.39 30.55
N ILE A 86 -22.17 56.32 29.88
CA ILE A 86 -21.75 56.40 28.47
C ILE A 86 -22.93 56.57 27.51
N SER A 87 -24.16 56.30 27.96
CA SER A 87 -25.40 56.57 27.22
C SER A 87 -25.87 58.02 27.31
N GLY A 88 -25.10 58.88 27.99
CA GLY A 88 -25.33 60.33 28.03
C GLY A 88 -26.14 60.82 29.23
N LEU A 89 -26.45 59.97 30.23
CA LEU A 89 -27.07 60.44 31.47
C LEU A 89 -26.05 61.15 32.35
N ARG A 90 -26.41 62.33 32.87
CA ARG A 90 -25.54 63.17 33.69
C ARG A 90 -26.18 63.51 35.04
N HIS A 91 -25.36 63.58 36.09
CA HIS A 91 -25.69 64.15 37.40
C HIS A 91 -27.06 63.69 37.92
N ASN A 92 -28.03 64.61 38.04
CA ASN A 92 -29.35 64.33 38.60
C ASN A 92 -30.15 63.31 37.77
N GLN A 93 -29.96 63.25 36.44
CA GLN A 93 -30.60 62.22 35.60
C GLN A 93 -30.01 60.84 35.88
N LEU A 94 -28.68 60.73 35.96
CA LEU A 94 -27.99 59.50 36.32
C LEU A 94 -28.39 59.03 37.72
N ARG A 95 -28.47 59.95 38.70
CA ARG A 95 -28.96 59.66 40.06
C ARG A 95 -30.37 59.09 40.05
N LYS A 96 -31.31 59.74 39.36
CA LYS A 96 -32.69 59.24 39.24
C LYS A 96 -32.74 57.86 38.57
N ALA A 97 -31.89 57.61 37.58
CA ALA A 97 -31.83 56.31 36.90
C ALA A 97 -31.33 55.21 37.85
N MET A 98 -30.26 55.47 38.61
CA MET A 98 -29.74 54.51 39.58
C MET A 98 -30.73 54.22 40.71
N ILE A 99 -31.47 55.24 41.20
CA ILE A 99 -32.55 55.03 42.18
C ILE A 99 -33.65 54.15 41.56
N GLN A 100 -34.01 54.40 40.30
CA GLN A 100 -35.03 53.61 39.61
C GLN A 100 -34.59 52.14 39.46
N PHE A 101 -33.35 51.89 39.04
CA PHE A 101 -32.80 50.53 38.95
C PHE A 101 -32.78 49.84 40.31
N ARG A 102 -32.29 50.52 41.36
CA ARG A 102 -32.30 49.99 42.74
C ARG A 102 -33.71 49.60 43.20
N ASN A 103 -34.68 50.49 43.02
CA ASN A 103 -36.05 50.29 43.50
C ASN A 103 -36.78 49.15 42.75
N ASN A 104 -36.39 48.88 41.50
CA ASN A 104 -36.95 47.80 40.69
C ASN A 104 -36.06 46.55 40.65
N GLY A 105 -34.97 46.51 41.43
CA GLY A 105 -34.06 45.37 41.49
C GLY A 105 -33.25 45.12 40.21
N TYR A 106 -33.09 46.11 39.33
CA TYR A 106 -32.35 45.95 38.07
C TYR A 106 -30.85 46.08 38.31
N VAL A 107 -30.16 44.95 38.25
CA VAL A 107 -28.73 44.81 38.58
C VAL A 107 -27.92 44.41 37.35
N ASP A 108 -26.60 44.31 37.47
CA ASP A 108 -25.69 43.93 36.40
C ASP A 108 -26.01 42.56 35.79
N GLU A 109 -26.61 41.64 36.56
CA GLU A 109 -27.09 40.32 36.10
C GLU A 109 -28.33 40.37 35.20
N GLU A 110 -29.06 41.49 35.17
CA GLU A 110 -30.26 41.70 34.34
C GLU A 110 -29.92 42.23 32.92
N LEU A 111 -28.63 42.35 32.61
CA LEU A 111 -28.15 42.62 31.25
C LEU A 111 -28.03 41.31 30.46
N PRO A 112 -28.31 41.31 29.14
CA PRO A 112 -28.57 42.46 28.30
C PRO A 112 -30.01 43.00 28.35
N PHE A 113 -30.16 44.31 28.14
CA PHE A 113 -31.44 44.98 27.98
C PHE A 113 -31.96 44.86 26.54
N ASN A 114 -32.97 44.02 26.34
CA ASN A 114 -33.50 43.65 25.01
C ASN A 114 -34.93 44.17 24.72
N VAL A 115 -35.44 45.08 25.54
CA VAL A 115 -36.81 45.59 25.43
C VAL A 115 -36.95 46.58 24.26
N PRO A 116 -38.00 46.51 23.41
CA PRO A 116 -38.17 47.42 22.29
C PRO A 116 -38.07 48.91 22.68
N ILE A 117 -37.36 49.72 21.87
CA ILE A 117 -37.14 51.16 22.15
C ILE A 117 -38.45 51.94 22.30
N ASP A 118 -39.50 51.52 21.57
CA ASP A 118 -40.82 52.13 21.60
C ASP A 118 -41.66 51.74 22.81
N GLU A 119 -41.20 50.79 23.64
CA GLU A 119 -41.89 50.40 24.87
C GLU A 119 -41.74 51.49 25.94
N THR A 120 -42.87 52.11 26.28
CA THR A 120 -42.94 53.22 27.24
C THR A 120 -43.20 52.79 28.67
N ASP A 121 -43.67 51.56 28.88
CA ASP A 121 -44.18 51.08 30.18
C ASP A 121 -43.13 50.33 31.01
N HIS A 122 -41.88 50.25 30.53
CA HIS A 122 -40.83 49.54 31.25
C HIS A 122 -40.46 50.25 32.57
N PRO A 123 -40.60 49.59 33.74
CA PRO A 123 -40.49 50.23 35.04
C PRO A 123 -39.10 50.83 35.32
N CYS A 124 -38.04 50.22 34.80
CA CYS A 124 -36.66 50.72 34.94
C CYS A 124 -36.30 51.85 33.95
N PHE A 125 -37.06 52.01 32.85
CA PHE A 125 -36.75 52.94 31.77
C PHE A 125 -37.92 53.88 31.46
N PRO A 126 -38.38 54.69 32.44
CA PRO A 126 -39.54 55.56 32.25
C PRO A 126 -39.24 56.69 31.24
N PRO A 127 -40.22 57.07 30.39
CA PRO A 127 -40.02 58.03 29.30
C PRO A 127 -39.68 59.45 29.78
N GLN A 128 -40.01 59.79 31.04
CA GLN A 128 -39.65 61.09 31.62
C GLN A 128 -38.15 61.21 31.94
N LEU A 129 -37.44 60.07 32.03
CA LEU A 129 -36.03 59.99 32.36
C LEU A 129 -35.17 59.53 31.19
N TRP A 130 -35.67 58.57 30.42
CA TRP A 130 -34.97 57.97 29.30
C TRP A 130 -35.61 58.38 27.97
N SER A 131 -34.93 59.27 27.24
CA SER A 131 -35.32 59.59 25.87
C SER A 131 -35.16 58.35 24.97
N LYS A 132 -35.88 58.30 23.85
CA LYS A 132 -35.71 57.21 22.86
C LYS A 132 -34.24 57.04 22.43
N LEU A 133 -33.51 58.16 22.30
CA LEU A 133 -32.10 58.15 21.96
C LEU A 133 -31.24 57.57 23.10
N ALA A 134 -31.47 57.98 24.35
CA ALA A 134 -30.73 57.44 25.50
C ALA A 134 -30.99 55.94 25.71
N LYS A 135 -32.23 55.45 25.48
CA LYS A 135 -32.53 54.01 25.48
C LYS A 135 -31.78 53.26 24.39
N LYS A 136 -31.77 53.81 23.17
CA LYS A 136 -31.03 53.24 22.04
C LYS A 136 -29.52 53.20 22.31
N ASP A 137 -28.98 54.26 22.89
CA ASP A 137 -27.58 54.34 23.30
C ASP A 137 -27.26 53.31 24.38
N PHE A 138 -28.13 53.15 25.38
CA PHE A 138 -27.98 52.11 26.40
C PHE A 138 -27.96 50.71 25.78
N GLN A 139 -28.90 50.44 24.86
CA GLN A 139 -28.97 49.16 24.15
C GLN A 139 -27.77 48.85 23.27
N SER A 140 -27.17 49.87 22.65
CA SER A 140 -26.03 49.69 21.76
C SER A 140 -24.70 49.67 22.53
N LYS A 141 -24.54 50.50 23.56
CA LYS A 141 -23.32 50.64 24.35
C LYS A 141 -23.18 49.58 25.44
N GLN A 142 -24.25 48.89 25.83
CA GLN A 142 -24.14 47.77 26.79
C GLN A 142 -23.11 46.73 26.35
N TRP A 143 -23.07 46.42 25.05
CA TRP A 143 -22.19 45.41 24.47
C TRP A 143 -20.70 45.71 24.62
N MET A 144 -20.34 46.99 24.80
CA MET A 144 -18.99 47.43 25.12
C MET A 144 -18.58 47.04 26.55
N VAL A 145 -19.54 46.76 27.42
CA VAL A 145 -19.33 46.50 28.86
C VAL A 145 -19.59 45.03 29.22
N ILE A 146 -20.59 44.40 28.60
CA ILE A 146 -20.94 42.98 28.80
C ILE A 146 -20.21 42.05 27.83
N VAL A 147 -18.88 42.16 27.82
CA VAL A 147 -18.00 41.40 26.94
C VAL A 147 -17.72 40.02 27.56
N PRO A 148 -17.81 38.91 26.81
CA PRO A 148 -17.69 37.56 27.34
C PRO A 148 -16.29 37.28 27.93
N VAL A 149 -16.25 36.45 28.98
CA VAL A 149 -15.01 35.91 29.56
C VAL A 149 -14.98 34.42 29.26
N PHE A 150 -13.87 33.94 28.70
CA PHE A 150 -13.69 32.54 28.33
C PHE A 150 -13.17 31.74 29.52
N PRO A 151 -13.86 30.64 29.89
CA PRO A 151 -13.47 29.81 31.02
C PRO A 151 -12.22 28.98 30.74
N ALA A 152 -11.62 28.44 31.80
CA ALA A 152 -10.45 27.56 31.69
C ALA A 152 -10.79 26.15 31.17
N GLU A 153 -12.03 25.70 31.37
CA GLU A 153 -12.55 24.41 30.93
C GLU A 153 -13.45 24.55 29.70
N PHE A 154 -13.72 23.44 29.00
CA PHE A 154 -14.61 23.45 27.85
C PHE A 154 -16.00 24.01 28.21
N LYS A 155 -16.51 24.96 27.41
CA LYS A 155 -17.85 25.52 27.61
C LYS A 155 -18.60 25.77 26.31
N LYS A 156 -19.91 25.57 26.36
CA LYS A 156 -20.85 26.04 25.33
C LYS A 156 -21.28 27.47 25.64
N LEU A 157 -21.05 28.39 24.70
CA LEU A 157 -21.40 29.80 24.83
C LEU A 157 -22.49 30.18 23.84
N GLU A 158 -23.59 30.71 24.35
CA GLU A 158 -24.69 31.25 23.55
C GLU A 158 -24.62 32.77 23.66
N LEU A 159 -24.21 33.42 22.57
CA LEU A 159 -23.99 34.86 22.49
C LEU A 159 -25.05 35.52 21.62
N GLU A 160 -25.51 36.69 22.04
CA GLU A 160 -26.37 37.56 21.22
C GLU A 160 -25.55 38.36 20.18
N GLN A 161 -26.23 38.88 19.15
CA GLN A 161 -25.60 39.57 18.02
C GLN A 161 -24.71 40.75 18.41
N GLY A 162 -25.09 41.47 19.46
CA GLY A 162 -24.34 42.62 19.93
C GLY A 162 -23.03 42.26 20.64
N HIS A 163 -22.86 41.03 21.15
CA HIS A 163 -21.65 40.66 21.91
C HIS A 163 -20.38 40.84 21.08
N ILE A 164 -19.43 41.57 21.66
CA ILE A 164 -18.12 41.83 21.08
C ILE A 164 -17.19 40.68 21.47
N PHE A 165 -16.50 40.08 20.50
CA PHE A 165 -15.43 39.14 20.80
C PHE A 165 -14.20 39.92 21.28
N PRO A 166 -13.62 39.64 22.47
CA PRO A 166 -12.48 40.38 23.02
C PRO A 166 -11.15 39.98 22.34
N PHE A 167 -11.10 40.03 21.02
CA PHE A 167 -9.94 39.68 20.21
C PHE A 167 -9.15 40.94 19.86
N ILE A 168 -7.99 41.11 20.50
CA ILE A 168 -7.07 42.25 20.29
C ILE A 168 -6.18 42.08 19.06
N PHE A 169 -6.13 40.86 18.52
CA PHE A 169 -5.43 40.54 17.29
C PHE A 169 -6.25 39.52 16.51
N VAL A 170 -6.33 39.71 15.19
CA VAL A 170 -6.90 38.79 14.21
C VAL A 170 -5.94 38.80 13.02
N ASP A 171 -5.51 37.63 12.59
CA ASP A 171 -4.68 37.49 11.40
C ASP A 171 -5.51 37.78 10.14
N GLU A 172 -4.94 38.56 9.22
CA GLU A 172 -5.59 38.93 7.96
C GLU A 172 -5.69 37.73 7.00
N GLU A 173 -4.74 36.78 7.08
CA GLU A 173 -4.74 35.56 6.28
C GLU A 173 -5.58 34.46 6.94
N ARG A 174 -6.90 34.46 6.67
CA ARG A 174 -7.77 33.35 7.08
C ARG A 174 -7.46 32.09 6.28
N LYS A 175 -7.39 30.93 6.96
CA LYS A 175 -7.27 29.63 6.29
C LYS A 175 -8.64 29.14 5.88
N GLU A 176 -8.90 29.03 4.57
CA GLU A 176 -10.16 28.49 4.06
C GLU A 176 -10.12 26.96 4.05
N GLY A 177 -11.04 26.33 4.77
CA GLY A 177 -11.26 24.88 4.77
C GLY A 177 -12.54 24.51 4.03
N THR A 178 -12.74 23.21 3.82
CA THR A 178 -13.92 22.63 3.13
C THR A 178 -15.24 23.01 3.80
N PHE A 179 -15.25 23.12 5.13
CA PHE A 179 -16.46 23.32 5.92
C PHE A 179 -16.52 24.69 6.64
N GLY A 180 -15.50 25.54 6.50
CA GLY A 180 -15.41 26.78 7.28
C GLY A 180 -14.13 27.58 7.07
N ASN A 181 -14.06 28.74 7.72
CA ASN A 181 -12.87 29.60 7.78
C ASN A 181 -12.20 29.45 9.14
N VAL A 182 -10.87 29.35 9.19
CA VAL A 182 -10.11 29.33 10.44
C VAL A 182 -9.31 30.63 10.57
N TYR A 183 -9.55 31.34 11.67
CA TYR A 183 -8.89 32.59 12.04
C TYR A 183 -7.90 32.34 13.17
N GLN A 184 -6.71 32.92 13.07
CA GLN A 184 -5.78 33.03 14.18
C GLN A 184 -6.08 34.32 14.94
N VAL A 185 -6.41 34.23 16.23
CA VAL A 185 -6.77 35.38 17.07
C VAL A 185 -5.97 35.41 18.37
N THR A 186 -5.88 36.58 19.01
CA THR A 186 -5.41 36.70 20.40
C THR A 186 -6.52 37.28 21.26
N ILE A 187 -6.89 36.57 22.32
CA ILE A 187 -7.89 37.01 23.29
C ILE A 187 -7.24 37.97 24.29
N HIS A 188 -7.89 39.08 24.62
CA HIS A 188 -7.45 39.97 25.69
C HIS A 188 -7.26 39.19 27.01
N GLU A 189 -6.18 39.46 27.75
CA GLU A 189 -5.79 38.60 28.89
C GLU A 189 -6.83 38.56 30.02
N THR A 190 -7.51 39.68 30.30
CA THR A 190 -8.53 39.75 31.35
C THR A 190 -9.84 39.03 30.99
N HIS A 191 -10.00 38.66 29.71
CA HIS A 191 -11.14 37.88 29.21
C HIS A 191 -10.85 36.37 29.17
N GLN A 192 -9.79 35.93 29.82
CA GLN A 192 -9.46 34.52 30.00
C GLN A 192 -9.37 34.23 31.51
N GLU A 193 -10.15 33.27 32.01
CA GLU A 193 -10.02 32.83 33.42
C GLU A 193 -8.60 32.32 33.73
N LYS A 194 -7.98 31.67 32.75
CA LYS A 194 -6.59 31.23 32.80
C LYS A 194 -5.86 31.70 31.54
N PRO A 195 -5.15 32.85 31.59
CA PRO A 195 -4.49 33.42 30.42
C PRO A 195 -3.47 32.46 29.80
N MET A 196 -3.66 32.14 28.52
CA MET A 196 -2.72 31.29 27.79
C MET A 196 -1.46 32.07 27.40
N ARG A 197 -0.29 31.45 27.61
CA ARG A 197 1.01 32.05 27.33
C ARG A 197 1.81 31.18 26.36
N LYS A 198 2.55 31.82 25.46
CA LYS A 198 3.57 31.18 24.61
C LYS A 198 4.78 30.78 25.47
N ALA A 199 5.64 29.92 24.95
CA ALA A 199 6.87 29.51 25.62
C ALA A 199 7.79 30.69 26.01
N ASN A 200 7.72 31.81 25.28
CA ASN A 200 8.47 33.04 25.55
C ASN A 200 7.78 33.99 26.55
N GLY A 201 6.65 33.60 27.16
CA GLY A 201 5.89 34.41 28.10
C GLY A 201 4.90 35.41 27.48
N GLY A 202 4.86 35.56 26.15
CA GLY A 202 3.86 36.40 25.47
C GLY A 202 2.46 35.78 25.44
N PRO A 203 1.40 36.54 25.08
CA PRO A 203 0.05 36.00 24.93
C PRO A 203 0.00 34.93 23.82
N ALA A 204 -0.68 33.82 24.09
CA ALA A 204 -0.88 32.75 23.13
C ALA A 204 -2.02 33.04 22.15
N ASN A 205 -1.89 32.50 20.94
CA ASN A 205 -2.91 32.61 19.92
C ASN A 205 -3.93 31.46 20.07
N VAL A 206 -5.13 31.69 19.56
CA VAL A 206 -6.25 30.76 19.55
C VAL A 206 -6.76 30.65 18.10
N ALA A 207 -7.22 29.46 17.72
CA ALA A 207 -7.88 29.21 16.45
C ALA A 207 -9.40 29.36 16.60
N ILE A 208 -10.03 30.17 15.75
CA ILE A 208 -11.49 30.28 15.64
C ILE A 208 -11.91 29.69 14.29
N LYS A 209 -12.59 28.55 14.31
CA LYS A 209 -13.18 27.91 13.13
C LYS A 209 -14.63 28.38 13.00
N GLU A 210 -14.91 29.27 12.06
CA GLU A 210 -16.25 29.71 11.67
C GLU A 210 -16.83 28.79 10.59
N LEU A 211 -18.07 28.33 10.76
CA LEU A 211 -18.78 27.58 9.73
C LEU A 211 -19.47 28.52 8.73
N LYS A 212 -19.38 28.21 7.43
CA LYS A 212 -19.96 29.05 6.36
C LYS A 212 -21.50 28.93 6.34
N ALA A 213 -22.17 30.00 6.80
CA ALA A 213 -23.59 30.38 6.65
C ALA A 213 -24.69 29.28 6.66
N LEU A 214 -25.50 29.31 7.73
CA LEU A 214 -26.67 28.45 7.97
C LEU A 214 -27.94 28.93 7.23
N GLY A 215 -28.58 28.02 6.52
CA GLY A 215 -30.03 28.03 6.26
C GLY A 215 -30.86 27.63 7.49
N GLN A 216 -32.14 27.28 7.27
CA GLN A 216 -33.08 26.84 8.33
C GLN A 216 -32.60 25.57 9.07
N LYS A 217 -33.25 25.16 10.17
CA LYS A 217 -32.88 23.98 10.99
C LYS A 217 -32.69 22.66 10.21
N ASP A 218 -33.19 22.57 8.98
CA ASP A 218 -33.01 21.41 8.10
C ASP A 218 -31.73 21.43 7.26
N ASP A 219 -30.94 22.52 7.33
CA ASP A 219 -29.68 22.69 6.61
C ASP A 219 -28.65 21.61 7.00
N PRO A 220 -28.05 20.91 6.01
CA PRO A 220 -26.94 19.97 6.24
C PRO A 220 -25.80 20.52 7.09
N VAL A 221 -25.43 21.79 6.93
CA VAL A 221 -24.34 22.46 7.67
C VAL A 221 -24.70 22.60 9.15
N TYR A 222 -25.97 22.84 9.48
CA TYR A 222 -26.45 22.89 10.86
C TYR A 222 -26.37 21.51 11.53
N LYS A 223 -26.68 20.43 10.79
CA LYS A 223 -26.56 19.05 11.28
C LYS A 223 -25.09 18.66 11.50
N GLU A 224 -24.19 19.11 10.65
CA GLU A 224 -22.74 18.95 10.82
C GLU A 224 -22.24 19.71 12.05
N TRP A 225 -22.65 20.95 12.26
CA TRP A 225 -22.34 21.70 13.47
C TRP A 225 -22.79 20.96 14.73
N MET A 226 -24.04 20.49 14.78
CA MET A 226 -24.53 19.77 15.95
C MET A 226 -23.76 18.48 16.20
N ALA A 227 -23.35 17.77 15.15
CA ALA A 227 -22.56 16.55 15.28
C ALA A 227 -21.14 16.84 15.80
N GLU A 228 -20.45 17.84 15.24
CA GLU A 228 -19.10 18.22 15.65
C GLU A 228 -19.10 18.83 17.07
N ALA A 229 -20.06 19.72 17.38
CA ALA A 229 -20.20 20.30 18.71
C ALA A 229 -20.45 19.22 19.78
N LYS A 230 -21.32 18.25 19.48
CA LYS A 230 -21.60 17.12 20.38
C LYS A 230 -20.36 16.23 20.55
N ALA A 231 -19.65 15.91 19.47
CA ALA A 231 -18.44 15.11 19.55
C ALA A 231 -17.37 15.80 20.40
N LEU A 232 -17.11 17.09 20.16
CA LEU A 232 -16.14 17.87 20.94
C LEU A 232 -16.52 17.98 22.42
N GLU A 233 -17.81 18.14 22.72
CA GLU A 233 -18.32 18.14 24.10
C GLU A 233 -18.14 16.78 24.76
N GLU A 234 -18.50 15.68 24.10
CA GLU A 234 -18.37 14.33 24.66
C GLU A 234 -16.89 13.95 24.88
N THR A 235 -16.01 14.30 23.93
CA THR A 235 -14.55 14.08 23.99
C THR A 235 -13.81 15.17 24.78
N SER A 236 -14.49 16.19 25.29
CA SER A 236 -13.83 17.26 26.08
C SER A 236 -13.18 16.74 27.37
N SER A 237 -13.58 15.55 27.84
CA SER A 237 -13.00 14.84 28.98
C SER A 237 -11.92 13.83 28.60
N LEU A 238 -11.63 13.67 27.29
CA LEU A 238 -10.55 12.81 26.82
C LEU A 238 -9.21 13.55 26.96
N GLU A 239 -8.54 13.33 28.08
CA GLU A 239 -7.20 13.87 28.30
C GLU A 239 -6.15 12.99 27.61
N HIS A 240 -5.59 13.45 26.49
CA HIS A 240 -4.46 12.80 25.84
C HIS A 240 -3.50 13.83 25.21
N PRO A 241 -2.16 13.70 25.41
CA PRO A 241 -1.20 14.69 24.93
C PRO A 241 -1.21 14.90 23.40
N HIS A 242 -1.57 13.86 22.65
CA HIS A 242 -1.62 13.84 21.18
C HIS A 242 -3.04 14.04 20.58
N VAL A 243 -4.00 14.60 21.34
CA VAL A 243 -5.33 15.00 20.82
C VAL A 243 -5.51 16.51 21.04
N VAL A 244 -6.03 17.23 20.04
CA VAL A 244 -6.37 18.65 20.20
C VAL A 244 -7.69 18.77 20.94
N GLN A 245 -7.67 19.51 22.05
CA GLN A 245 -8.83 19.71 22.91
C GLN A 245 -9.51 21.04 22.58
N ALA A 246 -10.80 21.00 22.29
CA ALA A 246 -11.59 22.22 22.10
C ALA A 246 -11.69 23.02 23.40
N MET A 247 -11.68 24.34 23.28
CA MET A 247 -11.86 25.27 24.40
C MET A 247 -13.32 25.69 24.54
N ALA A 248 -14.02 25.91 23.43
CA ALA A 248 -15.41 26.31 23.45
C ALA A 248 -16.14 26.00 22.14
N THR A 249 -17.46 25.81 22.25
CA THR A 249 -18.40 25.92 21.13
C THR A 249 -19.18 27.21 21.32
N ILE A 250 -19.32 28.02 20.27
CA ILE A 250 -19.92 29.35 20.36
C ILE A 250 -21.01 29.48 19.31
N SER A 251 -22.22 29.84 19.76
CA SER A 251 -23.33 30.18 18.89
C SER A 251 -23.62 31.67 19.02
N LYS A 252 -23.54 32.40 17.90
CA LYS A 252 -23.89 33.82 17.82
C LYS A 252 -24.92 34.02 16.71
N GLU A 253 -26.20 34.01 17.11
CA GLU A 253 -27.35 33.94 16.19
C GLU A 253 -27.23 32.85 15.10
N ARG A 254 -26.98 33.24 13.84
CA ARG A 254 -26.85 32.38 12.66
C ARG A 254 -25.40 32.01 12.32
N ARG A 255 -24.45 32.34 13.20
CA ARG A 255 -23.05 31.99 13.03
C ARG A 255 -22.62 31.07 14.17
N HIS A 256 -21.86 30.04 13.81
CA HIS A 256 -21.34 29.07 14.76
C HIS A 256 -19.83 28.99 14.65
N TYR A 257 -19.18 28.90 15.81
CA TYR A 257 -17.73 28.88 15.92
C TYR A 257 -17.26 27.74 16.84
N PHE A 258 -16.10 27.21 16.51
CA PHE A 258 -15.31 26.35 17.39
C PHE A 258 -14.01 27.04 17.76
N MET A 259 -13.65 26.98 19.04
CA MET A 259 -12.44 27.59 19.58
C MET A 259 -11.44 26.51 19.98
N PHE A 260 -10.22 26.57 19.46
CA PHE A 260 -9.13 25.63 19.75
C PHE A 260 -7.82 26.33 20.06
N PRO A 261 -6.89 25.69 20.78
CA PRO A 261 -5.51 26.16 20.87
C PRO A 261 -4.88 26.29 19.47
N TRP A 262 -4.13 27.37 19.22
CA TRP A 262 -3.43 27.54 17.95
C TRP A 262 -2.17 26.66 17.87
N ALA A 263 -2.02 25.92 16.77
CA ALA A 263 -0.82 25.15 16.46
C ALA A 263 0.26 26.06 15.84
N ASP A 264 1.16 26.56 16.68
CA ASP A 264 2.22 27.51 16.32
C ASP A 264 3.21 26.97 15.28
N ARG A 265 3.30 25.65 15.14
CA ARG A 265 4.12 25.00 14.10
C ARG A 265 3.30 24.46 12.94
N GLY A 266 2.01 24.75 12.80
CA GLY A 266 1.22 24.29 11.64
C GLY A 266 0.98 22.78 11.62
N SER A 267 0.78 22.20 10.45
CA SER A 267 0.46 20.77 10.26
C SER A 267 1.68 19.88 10.02
N LEU A 268 1.50 18.57 10.03
CA LEU A 268 2.52 17.60 9.63
C LEU A 268 2.94 17.79 8.16
N ARG A 269 2.00 18.16 7.28
CA ARG A 269 2.32 18.55 5.90
C ARG A 269 3.27 19.75 5.84
N ASP A 270 3.04 20.75 6.69
CA ASP A 270 3.89 21.94 6.79
C ASP A 270 5.28 21.62 7.34
N LEU A 271 5.40 20.63 8.23
CA LEU A 271 6.70 20.14 8.69
C LEU A 271 7.52 19.55 7.55
N CYS A 272 6.93 18.66 6.75
CA CYS A 272 7.60 18.06 5.60
C CYS A 272 8.03 19.11 4.57
N LYS A 273 7.17 20.11 4.33
CA LYS A 273 7.44 21.22 3.40
C LYS A 273 8.59 22.13 3.87
N ARG A 274 8.65 22.47 5.16
CA ARG A 274 9.71 23.32 5.73
C ARG A 274 11.06 22.61 5.87
N ASN A 275 11.03 21.27 5.95
CA ASN A 275 12.24 20.43 6.04
C ASN A 275 12.30 19.51 4.82
N PRO A 276 12.57 20.06 3.62
CA PRO A 276 12.44 19.30 2.38
C PRO A 276 13.43 18.14 2.27
N GLU A 277 14.59 18.25 2.92
CA GLU A 277 15.62 17.21 2.97
C GLU A 277 15.99 16.94 4.44
N PRO A 278 15.28 16.04 5.14
CA PRO A 278 15.60 15.71 6.52
C PRO A 278 16.95 14.99 6.61
N ASN A 279 17.80 15.41 7.54
CA ASN A 279 19.05 14.73 7.81
C ASN A 279 18.79 13.50 8.69
N LEU A 280 18.86 12.31 8.08
CA LEU A 280 18.63 11.01 8.72
C LEU A 280 19.68 10.72 9.81
N GLN A 281 19.44 11.23 11.01
CA GLN A 281 20.18 10.92 12.22
C GLN A 281 19.32 10.07 13.17
N ALA A 282 19.96 9.23 13.98
CA ALA A 282 19.27 8.29 14.88
C ALA A 282 18.32 8.99 15.87
N ASN A 283 18.70 10.18 16.36
CA ASN A 283 17.85 11.01 17.22
C ASN A 283 16.58 11.47 16.51
N LEU A 284 16.69 11.98 15.28
CA LEU A 284 15.53 12.40 14.48
C LEU A 284 14.56 11.24 14.26
N ILE A 285 15.09 10.07 13.90
CA ILE A 285 14.28 8.86 13.67
C ILE A 285 13.57 8.46 14.97
N ASN A 286 14.29 8.45 16.09
CA ASN A 286 13.72 8.14 17.40
C ASN A 286 12.60 9.13 17.77
N ASP A 287 12.83 10.44 17.60
CA ASP A 287 11.84 11.47 17.93
C ASP A 287 10.56 11.30 17.09
N ILE A 288 10.69 11.03 15.79
CA ILE A 288 9.55 10.77 14.90
C ILE A 288 8.81 9.49 15.32
N ILE A 289 9.52 8.41 15.64
CA ILE A 289 8.89 7.17 16.13
C ILE A 289 8.13 7.44 17.43
N GLN A 290 8.67 8.23 18.36
CA GLN A 290 7.97 8.61 19.58
C GLN A 290 6.68 9.40 19.28
N GLN A 291 6.72 10.35 18.34
CA GLN A 291 5.50 11.06 17.92
C GLN A 291 4.47 10.12 17.28
N MET A 292 4.90 9.17 16.45
CA MET A 292 4.02 8.16 15.84
C MET A 292 3.39 7.23 16.87
N VAL A 293 4.16 6.80 17.89
CA VAL A 293 3.64 6.04 19.03
C VAL A 293 2.60 6.87 19.80
N GLY A 294 2.86 8.16 19.99
CA GLY A 294 1.92 9.10 20.61
C GLY A 294 0.61 9.25 19.83
N LEU A 295 0.68 9.39 18.51
CA LEU A 295 -0.51 9.43 17.63
C LEU A 295 -1.29 8.11 17.65
N ALA A 296 -0.60 6.97 17.66
CA ALA A 296 -1.25 5.66 17.80
C ALA A 296 -1.93 5.52 19.17
N GLY A 297 -1.32 6.02 20.24
CA GLY A 297 -1.92 6.13 21.57
C GLY A 297 -3.18 7.01 21.58
N ALA A 298 -3.15 8.15 20.88
CA ALA A 298 -4.32 9.02 20.72
C ALA A 298 -5.47 8.34 19.98
N LEU A 299 -5.19 7.65 18.86
CA LEU A 299 -6.19 6.88 18.13
C LEU A 299 -6.77 5.77 19.00
N TRP A 300 -5.93 5.03 19.73
CA TRP A 300 -6.39 4.00 20.66
C TRP A 300 -7.29 4.59 21.74
N ALA A 301 -6.93 5.75 22.31
CA ALA A 301 -7.71 6.42 23.33
C ALA A 301 -9.08 6.86 22.78
N LEU A 302 -9.14 7.45 21.59
CA LEU A 302 -10.39 7.81 20.89
C LEU A 302 -11.26 6.58 20.59
N HIS A 303 -10.65 5.52 20.08
CA HIS A 303 -11.31 4.29 19.66
C HIS A 303 -11.92 3.49 20.81
N ASN A 304 -11.44 3.69 22.04
CA ASN A 304 -11.89 2.99 23.24
C ASN A 304 -12.43 3.97 24.31
N PHE A 305 -12.73 5.21 23.93
CA PHE A 305 -13.23 6.22 24.85
C PHE A 305 -14.68 5.91 25.25
N LYS A 306 -14.93 5.70 26.55
CA LYS A 306 -16.23 5.34 27.17
C LYS A 306 -16.84 4.11 26.48
N ASP A 307 -16.79 2.93 27.10
CA ASP A 307 -17.14 1.59 26.57
C ASP A 307 -18.44 1.45 25.71
N GLU A 308 -19.31 2.46 25.70
CA GLU A 308 -20.56 2.55 24.92
C GLU A 308 -20.49 3.50 23.68
N GLY A 309 -19.33 4.07 23.36
CA GLY A 309 -19.19 5.13 22.35
C GLY A 309 -17.79 5.25 21.74
N ALA A 310 -17.32 4.22 21.02
CA ALA A 310 -16.09 4.32 20.25
C ALA A 310 -16.17 5.43 19.17
N TYR A 311 -15.26 6.41 19.21
CA TYR A 311 -15.13 7.42 18.16
C TYR A 311 -14.18 6.92 17.09
N ARG A 312 -14.59 7.01 15.83
CA ARG A 312 -13.71 6.94 14.66
C ARG A 312 -13.48 8.35 14.17
N HIS A 313 -12.25 8.70 13.79
CA HIS A 313 -11.93 10.00 13.18
C HIS A 313 -12.51 10.13 11.77
N GLY A 314 -12.17 9.22 10.86
CA GLY A 314 -12.77 9.10 9.52
C GLY A 314 -12.24 10.05 8.42
N ASP A 315 -11.19 10.84 8.69
CA ASP A 315 -10.50 11.70 7.71
C ASP A 315 -9.09 12.04 8.21
N LEU A 316 -8.36 11.00 8.67
CA LEU A 316 -7.00 11.19 9.17
C LEU A 316 -6.06 11.42 7.98
N LYS A 317 -5.35 12.55 7.98
CA LYS A 317 -4.37 12.94 6.96
C LYS A 317 -3.32 13.88 7.56
N PRO A 318 -2.16 14.09 6.92
CA PRO A 318 -1.10 14.96 7.45
C PRO A 318 -1.55 16.40 7.75
N GLU A 319 -2.56 16.92 7.06
CA GLU A 319 -3.13 18.25 7.30
C GLU A 319 -3.91 18.32 8.62
N ASN A 320 -4.47 17.19 9.08
CA ASN A 320 -5.24 17.06 10.33
C ASN A 320 -4.38 16.64 11.52
N ILE A 321 -3.05 16.55 11.35
CA ILE A 321 -2.09 16.37 12.45
C ILE A 321 -1.39 17.70 12.67
N LEU A 322 -1.71 18.36 13.78
CA LEU A 322 -1.20 19.68 14.13
C LEU A 322 -0.01 19.59 15.10
N ILE A 323 0.94 20.51 14.96
CA ILE A 323 2.19 20.51 15.73
C ILE A 323 2.21 21.71 16.68
N PHE A 324 2.41 21.40 17.96
CA PHE A 324 2.54 22.38 19.04
C PHE A 324 3.99 22.42 19.53
N GLY A 325 4.56 23.62 19.60
CA GLY A 325 5.92 23.84 20.10
C GLY A 325 6.03 23.56 21.60
N ASP A 326 6.95 22.68 21.97
CA ASP A 326 7.31 22.33 23.35
C ASP A 326 8.79 22.61 23.67
N GLY A 327 9.48 23.31 22.76
CA GLY A 327 10.92 23.57 22.84
C GLY A 327 11.78 22.55 22.08
N THR A 328 11.22 21.42 21.66
CA THR A 328 11.92 20.44 20.81
C THR A 328 11.83 20.82 19.32
N TRP A 329 12.63 20.14 18.48
CA TRP A 329 12.57 20.32 17.03
C TRP A 329 11.28 19.77 16.44
N THR A 330 10.85 18.57 16.86
CA THR A 330 9.62 17.92 16.38
C THR A 330 8.35 18.58 16.88
N GLY A 331 8.39 19.21 18.06
CA GLY A 331 7.20 19.58 18.80
C GLY A 331 6.39 18.35 19.23
N THR A 332 5.18 18.59 19.71
CA THR A 332 4.18 17.55 20.01
C THR A 332 3.13 17.50 18.91
N TRP A 333 2.95 16.33 18.29
CA TRP A 333 1.97 16.10 17.21
C TRP A 333 0.62 15.73 17.79
N LYS A 334 -0.44 16.41 17.38
CA LYS A 334 -1.80 16.21 17.90
C LYS A 334 -2.82 16.02 16.78
N ILE A 335 -3.70 15.03 16.95
CA ILE A 335 -4.82 14.79 16.03
C ILE A 335 -5.86 15.91 16.23
N ALA A 336 -6.26 16.54 15.12
CA ALA A 336 -7.22 17.64 15.07
C ALA A 336 -8.37 17.34 14.09
N ASP A 337 -9.35 18.25 14.03
CA ASP A 337 -10.48 18.21 13.09
C ASP A 337 -11.38 16.96 13.21
N MET A 338 -12.03 16.84 14.38
CA MET A 338 -13.03 15.81 14.67
C MET A 338 -14.38 16.04 13.93
N GLY A 339 -14.44 16.91 12.91
CA GLY A 339 -15.68 17.28 12.20
C GLY A 339 -16.40 16.11 11.50
N LEU A 340 -15.68 15.01 11.27
CA LEU A 340 -16.24 13.75 10.72
C LEU A 340 -16.28 12.61 11.75
N ALA A 341 -15.94 12.90 13.01
CA ALA A 341 -15.90 11.90 14.05
C ALA A 341 -17.32 11.38 14.33
N LYS A 342 -17.53 10.08 14.09
CA LYS A 342 -18.83 9.44 14.29
C LYS A 342 -18.74 8.42 15.42
N ARG A 343 -19.67 8.53 16.36
CA ARG A 343 -19.89 7.52 17.40
C ARG A 343 -20.36 6.22 16.77
N HIS A 344 -19.66 5.13 17.04
CA HIS A 344 -20.02 3.80 16.54
C HIS A 344 -21.12 3.19 17.42
N ILE A 345 -22.38 3.56 17.19
CA ILE A 345 -23.51 2.83 17.78
C ILE A 345 -23.80 1.64 16.85
N THR A 346 -23.88 0.45 17.43
CA THR A 346 -24.53 -0.73 16.84
C THR A 346 -26.03 -0.46 16.65
N ASP A 347 -26.40 0.47 15.78
CA ASP A 347 -27.77 0.62 15.29
C ASP A 347 -27.76 0.53 13.77
N THR A 348 -27.83 -0.72 13.36
CA THR A 348 -28.24 -1.19 12.04
C THR A 348 -29.62 -0.62 11.73
N SER A 349 -29.89 -0.34 10.45
CA SER A 349 -31.23 -0.32 9.81
C SER A 349 -32.00 0.99 9.57
N ALA A 350 -31.48 2.19 9.84
CA ALA A 350 -32.21 3.41 9.42
C ALA A 350 -31.31 4.61 9.11
N ARG A 351 -30.68 4.62 7.93
CA ARG A 351 -30.31 5.84 7.17
C ARG A 351 -29.93 5.43 5.75
N GLY A 352 -30.55 6.06 4.76
CA GLY A 352 -30.21 5.89 3.35
C GLY A 352 -28.74 6.25 3.06
N PRO A 353 -28.25 5.96 1.83
CA PRO A 353 -26.85 6.17 1.46
C PRO A 353 -26.46 7.61 1.78
N THR A 354 -25.49 7.81 2.69
CA THR A 354 -24.92 9.13 2.95
C THR A 354 -24.17 9.56 1.69
N SER A 355 -24.84 10.36 0.86
CA SER A 355 -24.40 10.82 -0.46
C SER A 355 -23.41 11.98 -0.39
N THR A 356 -22.44 11.93 0.51
CA THR A 356 -21.39 12.94 0.58
C THR A 356 -20.03 12.27 0.76
N ARG A 357 -19.31 12.14 -0.36
CA ARG A 357 -17.88 11.79 -0.41
C ARG A 357 -17.09 12.92 0.28
N HIS A 358 -16.90 12.81 1.59
CA HIS A 358 -16.21 13.83 2.40
C HIS A 358 -14.88 13.34 2.99
N GLY A 359 -14.18 12.42 2.33
CA GLY A 359 -12.79 12.04 2.68
C GLY A 359 -11.83 12.43 1.57
N THR A 360 -10.55 12.69 1.89
CA THR A 360 -9.50 12.79 0.87
C THR A 360 -9.25 11.38 0.30
N PRO A 361 -9.58 11.10 -0.98
CA PRO A 361 -9.63 9.73 -1.53
C PRO A 361 -8.36 8.89 -1.30
N SER A 362 -7.18 9.53 -1.32
CA SER A 362 -5.90 8.86 -1.13
C SER A 362 -5.83 8.04 0.16
N TYR A 363 -6.37 8.54 1.27
CA TYR A 363 -6.27 7.91 2.59
C TYR A 363 -7.44 6.97 2.91
N GLU A 364 -8.36 6.75 1.96
CA GLU A 364 -9.51 5.87 2.15
C GLU A 364 -9.12 4.39 1.92
N PRO A 365 -9.57 3.47 2.79
CA PRO A 365 -9.32 2.05 2.63
C PRO A 365 -10.24 1.40 1.57
N PRO A 366 -9.90 0.20 1.07
CA PRO A 366 -10.70 -0.53 0.08
C PRO A 366 -12.18 -0.70 0.42
N GLU A 367 -12.49 -1.01 1.68
CA GLU A 367 -13.88 -1.21 2.12
C GLU A 367 -14.75 0.05 2.01
N ALA A 368 -14.14 1.25 1.99
CA ALA A 368 -14.87 2.50 1.80
C ALA A 368 -15.50 2.59 0.40
N TYR A 369 -14.90 1.92 -0.59
CA TYR A 369 -15.39 1.84 -1.96
C TYR A 369 -16.32 0.63 -2.17
N LEU A 370 -15.95 -0.53 -1.60
CA LEU A 370 -16.69 -1.78 -1.78
C LEU A 370 -18.03 -1.82 -1.06
N ASN A 371 -18.15 -1.18 0.11
CA ASN A 371 -19.26 -1.41 1.03
C ASN A 371 -19.92 -0.10 1.49
N THR A 372 -20.37 0.70 0.51
CA THR A 372 -20.96 2.05 0.69
C THR A 372 -22.22 2.09 1.56
N LEU A 373 -22.84 0.94 1.82
CA LEU A 373 -24.06 0.79 2.63
C LEU A 373 -23.80 0.33 4.08
N SER A 374 -22.56 -0.02 4.42
CA SER A 374 -22.19 -0.55 5.74
C SER A 374 -21.60 0.53 6.66
N ALA A 375 -21.73 0.34 7.98
CA ALA A 375 -21.08 1.21 8.95
C ALA A 375 -19.55 1.03 8.85
N ARG A 376 -18.84 2.11 8.54
CA ARG A 376 -17.37 2.12 8.44
C ARG A 376 -16.75 1.68 9.79
N SER A 377 -15.72 0.83 9.74
CA SER A 377 -15.03 0.31 10.94
C SER A 377 -13.98 1.29 11.49
N ARG A 378 -13.52 1.07 12.72
CA ARG A 378 -12.32 1.73 13.30
C ARG A 378 -11.05 1.43 12.50
N LEU A 379 -11.03 0.32 11.77
CA LEU A 379 -9.93 -0.08 10.88
C LEU A 379 -9.66 0.96 9.78
N TYR A 380 -10.65 1.80 9.45
CA TYR A 380 -10.48 2.91 8.53
C TYR A 380 -9.36 3.86 8.98
N ASP A 381 -9.35 4.27 10.24
CA ASP A 381 -8.31 5.18 10.75
C ASP A 381 -6.93 4.50 10.79
N ILE A 382 -6.90 3.18 10.98
CA ILE A 382 -5.66 2.38 10.95
C ILE A 382 -5.06 2.37 9.54
N TRP A 383 -5.89 2.22 8.51
CA TRP A 383 -5.45 2.34 7.12
C TRP A 383 -4.90 3.74 6.84
N SER A 384 -5.64 4.79 7.17
CA SER A 384 -5.20 6.18 6.96
C SER A 384 -3.89 6.47 7.69
N MET A 385 -3.69 5.93 8.90
CA MET A 385 -2.42 6.03 9.63
C MET A 385 -1.28 5.28 8.94
N GLY A 386 -1.56 4.14 8.30
CA GLY A 386 -0.62 3.44 7.43
C GLY A 386 -0.16 4.30 6.25
N CYS A 387 -1.10 4.97 5.58
CA CYS A 387 -0.80 5.91 4.50
C CYS A 387 0.08 7.09 4.97
N ILE A 388 -0.23 7.69 6.12
CA ILE A 388 0.58 8.75 6.73
C ILE A 388 2.00 8.25 7.04
N THR A 389 2.11 7.03 7.57
CA THR A 389 3.41 6.40 7.87
C THR A 389 4.23 6.21 6.59
N LEU A 390 3.60 5.74 5.51
CA LEU A 390 4.25 5.59 4.21
C LEU A 390 4.78 6.93 3.69
N GLU A 391 3.95 7.99 3.73
CA GLU A 391 4.37 9.33 3.30
C GLU A 391 5.54 9.86 4.13
N LEU A 392 5.54 9.62 5.45
CA LEU A 392 6.65 9.99 6.33
C LEU A 392 7.94 9.23 5.99
N ILE A 393 7.85 7.93 5.70
CA ILE A 393 9.00 7.12 5.27
C ILE A 393 9.56 7.66 3.96
N ILE A 394 8.70 7.97 2.98
CA ILE A 394 9.12 8.52 1.69
C ILE A 394 9.80 9.88 1.89
N TRP A 395 9.22 10.76 2.71
CA TRP A 395 9.82 12.05 3.02
C TRP A 395 11.17 11.91 3.73
N LEU A 396 11.27 10.99 4.71
CA LEU A 396 12.50 10.75 5.45
C LEU A 396 13.64 10.22 4.57
N LEU A 397 13.33 9.27 3.67
CA LEU A 397 14.33 8.61 2.84
C LEU A 397 14.67 9.37 1.56
N TYR A 398 13.70 10.07 0.98
CA TYR A 398 13.80 10.60 -0.38
C TYR A 398 13.50 12.11 -0.48
N GLY A 399 13.12 12.75 0.62
CA GLY A 399 12.80 14.17 0.68
C GLY A 399 11.41 14.54 0.15
N TYR A 400 11.02 15.78 0.41
CA TYR A 400 9.68 16.32 0.14
C TYR A 400 9.35 16.37 -1.36
N LYS A 401 10.36 16.57 -2.23
CA LYS A 401 10.15 16.56 -3.68
C LYS A 401 9.66 15.19 -4.17
N ARG A 402 10.28 14.11 -3.69
CA ARG A 402 9.89 12.73 -4.06
C ARG A 402 8.55 12.35 -3.48
N LEU A 403 8.22 12.84 -2.28
CA LEU A 403 6.88 12.71 -1.72
C LEU A 403 5.82 13.37 -2.63
N ILE A 404 6.07 14.56 -3.16
CA ILE A 404 5.15 15.21 -4.11
C ILE A 404 5.04 14.40 -5.40
N GLU A 405 6.16 13.94 -5.97
CA GLU A 405 6.14 13.12 -7.19
C GLU A 405 5.34 11.83 -6.99
N PHE A 406 5.52 11.17 -5.84
CA PHE A 406 4.74 10.00 -5.44
C PHE A 406 3.23 10.32 -5.35
N ASN A 407 2.85 11.35 -4.61
CA ASN A 407 1.45 11.75 -4.47
C ASN A 407 0.83 12.16 -5.83
N ASN A 408 1.60 12.80 -6.71
CA ASN A 408 1.14 13.19 -8.04
C ASN A 408 0.99 11.99 -8.99
N SER A 409 1.82 10.95 -8.83
CA SER A 409 1.72 9.72 -9.63
C SER A 409 0.42 8.95 -9.38
N MET A 410 -0.21 9.23 -8.24
CA MET A 410 -1.49 8.67 -7.80
C MET A 410 -2.69 9.51 -8.25
N ASN A 411 -2.51 10.57 -9.03
CA ASN A 411 -3.62 11.36 -9.55
C ASN A 411 -4.06 10.82 -10.92
N ASP A 412 -5.35 10.87 -11.20
CA ASP A 412 -5.87 10.59 -12.55
C ASP A 412 -5.40 11.67 -13.57
N PRO A 413 -5.63 11.49 -14.88
CA PRO A 413 -5.28 12.49 -15.90
C PRO A 413 -5.98 13.85 -15.73
N LEU A 414 -7.02 13.93 -14.90
CA LEU A 414 -7.75 15.15 -14.55
C LEU A 414 -7.26 15.77 -13.22
N GLY A 415 -6.23 15.20 -12.59
CA GLY A 415 -5.66 15.67 -11.34
C GLY A 415 -6.45 15.29 -10.10
N GLN A 416 -7.38 14.32 -10.20
CA GLN A 416 -8.13 13.83 -9.03
C GLN A 416 -7.33 12.77 -8.28
N ALA A 417 -7.27 12.91 -6.96
CA ALA A 417 -6.59 11.98 -6.06
C ALA A 417 -7.18 10.56 -6.15
N SER A 418 -6.33 9.56 -6.42
CA SER A 418 -6.67 8.13 -6.31
C SER A 418 -6.32 7.59 -4.91
N PRO A 419 -7.07 6.58 -4.40
CA PRO A 419 -6.65 5.80 -3.23
C PRO A 419 -5.27 5.14 -3.40
N TYR A 420 -4.61 4.86 -2.27
CA TYR A 420 -3.34 4.10 -2.19
C TYR A 420 -3.41 2.62 -2.65
N TRP A 421 -4.54 2.19 -3.22
CA TRP A 421 -4.80 0.82 -3.64
C TRP A 421 -5.56 0.79 -4.97
N ASP A 422 -5.40 -0.28 -5.75
CA ASP A 422 -6.16 -0.52 -7.00
C ASP A 422 -7.23 -1.60 -6.76
N GLY A 423 -8.42 -1.40 -7.32
CA GLY A 423 -9.55 -2.32 -7.20
C GLY A 423 -9.49 -3.53 -8.13
N SER A 424 -8.51 -3.59 -9.03
CA SER A 424 -8.29 -4.73 -9.93
C SER A 424 -7.81 -6.01 -9.22
N ASP A 425 -7.28 -5.90 -7.99
CA ASP A 425 -6.71 -6.98 -7.19
C ASP A 425 -7.57 -7.42 -5.98
N LEU A 426 -8.82 -6.92 -5.86
CA LEU A 426 -9.66 -7.14 -4.66
C LEU A 426 -10.44 -8.47 -4.64
N ASP A 427 -10.32 -9.29 -5.68
CA ASP A 427 -10.76 -10.67 -5.63
C ASP A 427 -9.62 -11.52 -5.06
N GLU A 428 -9.78 -11.95 -3.79
CA GLU A 428 -8.97 -12.92 -3.03
C GLU A 428 -7.98 -12.37 -1.98
N ALA A 429 -8.44 -12.16 -0.74
CA ALA A 429 -7.84 -12.78 0.46
C ALA A 429 -8.55 -12.34 1.77
N PRO A 430 -8.83 -13.26 2.72
CA PRO A 430 -9.17 -12.88 4.09
C PRO A 430 -7.91 -12.42 4.84
N VAL A 431 -7.97 -11.23 5.45
CA VAL A 431 -6.91 -10.66 6.32
C VAL A 431 -6.69 -11.57 7.55
N PRO A 432 -5.48 -12.13 7.78
CA PRO A 432 -5.22 -12.97 8.95
C PRO A 432 -5.17 -12.13 10.24
N ARG A 433 -5.91 -12.60 11.27
CA ARG A 433 -5.88 -12.05 12.62
C ARG A 433 -4.62 -12.48 13.39
N SER A 434 -3.47 -11.84 13.12
CA SER A 434 -2.37 -11.59 14.08
C SER A 434 -1.22 -10.90 13.34
N ALA A 435 -1.10 -9.58 13.44
CA ALA A 435 -0.18 -8.75 12.64
C ALA A 435 1.31 -8.83 13.05
N VAL A 436 1.72 -9.87 13.77
CA VAL A 436 3.14 -10.12 14.10
C VAL A 436 3.50 -11.52 13.63
N GLN A 437 4.32 -11.57 12.59
CA GLN A 437 4.88 -12.80 12.05
C GLN A 437 5.81 -13.44 13.09
N ILE A 438 5.55 -14.70 13.43
CA ILE A 438 6.40 -15.47 14.34
C ILE A 438 7.66 -15.90 13.57
N GLY A 439 8.84 -15.69 14.16
CA GLY A 439 10.11 -16.09 13.58
C GLY A 439 11.26 -16.12 14.59
N LEU A 440 12.44 -16.59 14.15
CA LEU A 440 13.63 -16.77 15.00
C LEU A 440 14.68 -15.71 14.70
N PRO A 441 15.07 -14.80 15.63
CA PRO A 441 16.03 -13.72 15.36
C PRO A 441 17.37 -14.25 14.81
N GLU A 442 17.80 -15.43 15.27
CA GLU A 442 18.94 -16.16 14.74
C GLU A 442 18.47 -17.48 14.11
N LEU A 443 18.90 -17.74 12.88
CA LEU A 443 18.60 -18.99 12.19
C LEU A 443 19.56 -20.09 12.66
N PRO A 444 19.14 -21.37 12.70
CA PRO A 444 20.03 -22.48 13.02
C PRO A 444 21.22 -22.58 12.06
N GLU A 445 22.33 -23.11 12.54
CA GLU A 445 23.50 -23.35 11.70
C GLU A 445 23.20 -24.42 10.62
N ALA A 446 23.59 -24.16 9.38
CA ALA A 446 23.32 -25.06 8.26
C ALA A 446 23.99 -26.42 8.48
N GLY A 447 23.19 -27.48 8.47
CA GLY A 447 23.66 -28.85 8.69
C GLY A 447 23.72 -29.28 10.16
N SER A 448 23.30 -28.41 11.09
CA SER A 448 23.14 -28.78 12.51
C SER A 448 21.93 -29.70 12.74
N ASN A 449 21.86 -30.34 13.91
CA ASN A 449 20.70 -31.17 14.29
C ASN A 449 19.40 -30.35 14.31
N HIS A 450 19.41 -29.14 14.89
CA HIS A 450 18.23 -28.26 14.91
C HIS A 450 17.77 -27.88 13.50
N HIS A 451 18.71 -27.65 12.58
CA HIS A 451 18.38 -27.40 11.17
C HIS A 451 17.63 -28.59 10.56
N PHE A 452 18.16 -29.81 10.71
CA PHE A 452 17.51 -31.01 10.19
C PHE A 452 16.19 -31.35 10.91
N GLU A 453 16.04 -31.01 12.19
CA GLU A 453 14.77 -31.13 12.91
C GLU A 453 13.69 -30.25 12.29
N ILE A 454 13.99 -28.98 11.96
CA ILE A 454 13.04 -28.08 11.29
C ILE A 454 12.64 -28.64 9.93
N LEU A 455 13.62 -29.04 9.11
CA LEU A 455 13.37 -29.62 7.79
C LEU A 455 12.56 -30.92 7.89
N GLY A 456 12.85 -31.77 8.88
CA GLY A 456 12.09 -32.97 9.19
C GLY A 456 10.65 -32.66 9.61
N LYS A 457 10.42 -31.60 10.38
CA LYS A 457 9.05 -31.14 10.72
C LYS A 457 8.28 -30.65 9.51
N TRP A 458 8.92 -29.99 8.54
CA TRP A 458 8.27 -29.60 7.30
C TRP A 458 7.90 -30.80 6.43
N LEU A 459 8.78 -31.80 6.35
CA LEU A 459 8.49 -33.09 5.72
C LEU A 459 7.30 -33.80 6.38
N ASP A 460 7.33 -33.94 7.71
CA ASP A 460 6.26 -34.56 8.50
C ASP A 460 4.91 -33.85 8.33
N ASP A 461 4.92 -32.52 8.37
CA ASP A 461 3.72 -31.71 8.16
C ASP A 461 3.14 -31.93 6.76
N CYS A 462 3.99 -31.90 5.73
CA CYS A 462 3.57 -32.17 4.36
C CYS A 462 2.99 -33.60 4.21
N ASP A 463 3.62 -34.61 4.82
CA ASP A 463 3.14 -35.99 4.83
C ASP A 463 1.76 -36.14 5.51
N ARG A 464 1.45 -35.34 6.52
CA ARG A 464 0.18 -35.41 7.27
C ARG A 464 -0.92 -34.57 6.63
N ASN A 465 -0.57 -33.37 6.17
CA ASN A 465 -1.55 -32.32 5.86
C ASN A 465 -1.71 -32.06 4.35
N HIS A 466 -0.79 -32.54 3.49
CA HIS A 466 -0.86 -32.32 2.04
C HIS A 466 -0.99 -33.65 1.27
N PRO A 467 -2.21 -34.24 1.18
CA PRO A 467 -2.42 -35.52 0.52
C PRO A 467 -2.00 -35.52 -0.95
N GLN A 468 -2.11 -34.37 -1.64
CA GLN A 468 -1.68 -34.19 -3.03
C GLN A 468 -0.15 -34.30 -3.20
N CYS A 469 0.65 -34.11 -2.15
CA CYS A 469 2.10 -34.25 -2.20
C CYS A 469 2.58 -35.70 -2.04
N LYS A 470 1.68 -36.65 -1.81
CA LYS A 470 2.00 -38.09 -1.73
C LYS A 470 2.12 -38.69 -3.14
N PRO A 471 2.99 -39.70 -3.34
CA PRO A 471 3.12 -40.33 -4.65
C PRO A 471 1.88 -41.15 -4.96
N SER A 472 1.33 -41.02 -6.17
CA SER A 472 0.04 -41.59 -6.58
C SER A 472 0.11 -43.01 -7.16
N ARG A 473 1.31 -43.61 -7.33
CA ARG A 473 1.53 -44.88 -8.05
C ARG A 473 2.47 -45.82 -7.31
N LEU A 474 2.45 -47.11 -7.69
CA LEU A 474 3.51 -48.07 -7.36
C LEU A 474 4.88 -47.47 -7.73
N PRO A 475 5.89 -47.51 -6.85
CA PRO A 475 7.17 -46.85 -7.09
C PRO A 475 7.85 -47.40 -8.33
N CYS A 476 8.13 -46.54 -9.32
CA CYS A 476 9.09 -46.86 -10.38
C CYS A 476 10.45 -46.40 -9.87
N LEU A 477 11.23 -47.31 -9.29
CA LEU A 477 12.55 -46.96 -8.77
C LEU A 477 13.54 -46.69 -9.91
N PRO A 478 14.49 -45.75 -9.73
CA PRO A 478 15.62 -45.59 -10.63
C PRO A 478 16.41 -46.90 -10.72
N THR A 479 17.12 -47.14 -11.84
CA THR A 479 17.94 -48.36 -12.01
C THR A 479 18.95 -48.53 -10.87
N ARG A 480 19.47 -47.42 -10.36
CA ARG A 480 20.48 -47.38 -9.29
C ARG A 480 20.21 -46.24 -8.32
N LEU A 481 20.56 -46.48 -7.06
CA LEU A 481 20.55 -45.51 -5.97
C LEU A 481 21.89 -45.58 -5.23
N ILE A 482 22.22 -44.57 -4.45
CA ILE A 482 23.32 -44.62 -3.48
C ILE A 482 22.71 -44.99 -2.15
N TYR A 483 23.10 -46.13 -1.59
CA TYR A 483 22.81 -46.46 -0.21
C TYR A 483 23.76 -45.67 0.69
N VAL A 484 23.22 -44.76 1.49
CA VAL A 484 23.98 -43.90 2.41
C VAL A 484 23.99 -44.44 3.84
N GLY A 485 23.29 -45.53 4.16
CA GLY A 485 23.24 -46.06 5.51
C GLY A 485 22.61 -45.10 6.52
N THR A 486 22.98 -45.23 7.79
CA THR A 486 22.50 -44.36 8.88
C THR A 486 23.65 -43.61 9.52
N GLN A 487 23.35 -42.68 10.44
CA GLN A 487 24.38 -41.98 11.21
C GLN A 487 25.20 -42.94 12.08
N ALA A 488 24.59 -44.02 12.59
CA ALA A 488 25.25 -45.06 13.38
C ALA A 488 26.03 -46.07 12.53
N LEU A 489 25.59 -46.31 11.29
CA LEU A 489 26.21 -47.24 10.35
C LEU A 489 26.41 -46.55 8.98
N PRO A 490 27.48 -45.75 8.82
CA PRO A 490 27.67 -44.86 7.68
C PRO A 490 28.23 -45.58 6.44
N VAL A 491 27.59 -46.67 6.02
CA VAL A 491 27.93 -47.40 4.80
C VAL A 491 27.57 -46.56 3.58
N LEU A 492 28.44 -46.51 2.58
CA LEU A 492 28.20 -45.80 1.33
C LEU A 492 28.53 -46.70 0.13
N LYS A 493 27.54 -46.98 -0.72
CA LYS A 493 27.72 -47.82 -1.92
C LYS A 493 26.64 -47.56 -2.96
N LEU A 494 26.94 -47.88 -4.21
CA LEU A 494 25.98 -47.93 -5.31
C LEU A 494 25.11 -49.19 -5.19
N TYR A 495 23.81 -49.01 -5.16
CA TYR A 495 22.80 -50.06 -5.01
C TYR A 495 22.00 -50.20 -6.31
N GLU A 496 21.89 -51.42 -6.83
CA GLU A 496 21.01 -51.74 -7.96
C GLU A 496 19.64 -52.16 -7.44
N THR A 497 18.62 -51.42 -7.86
CA THR A 497 17.25 -51.66 -7.43
C THR A 497 16.68 -52.90 -8.08
N GLN A 498 15.77 -53.58 -7.37
CA GLN A 498 15.08 -54.77 -7.85
C GLN A 498 13.62 -54.48 -8.17
N PRO A 499 13.02 -55.15 -9.18
CA PRO A 499 11.59 -55.01 -9.46
C PRO A 499 10.74 -55.34 -8.22
N GLY A 500 9.81 -54.45 -7.87
CA GLY A 500 8.89 -54.63 -6.74
C GLY A 500 9.39 -54.11 -5.39
N GLU A 501 10.62 -53.60 -5.32
CA GLU A 501 11.08 -52.88 -4.12
C GLU A 501 10.31 -51.57 -3.91
N ASN A 502 10.17 -51.18 -2.64
CA ASN A 502 9.56 -49.91 -2.23
C ASN A 502 10.54 -49.19 -1.29
N LEU A 503 11.45 -48.42 -1.88
CA LEU A 503 12.48 -47.68 -1.16
C LEU A 503 12.19 -46.19 -1.18
N LYS A 504 12.33 -45.56 -0.01
CA LYS A 504 12.32 -44.09 0.08
C LYS A 504 13.68 -43.54 -0.27
N TYR A 505 13.72 -42.52 -1.13
CA TYR A 505 14.97 -41.90 -1.55
C TYR A 505 14.81 -40.41 -1.83
N PHE A 506 15.91 -39.69 -1.62
CA PHE A 506 16.03 -38.31 -2.07
C PHE A 506 16.79 -38.23 -3.39
N ALA A 507 16.56 -37.19 -4.16
CA ALA A 507 17.34 -36.88 -5.36
C ALA A 507 18.12 -35.57 -5.15
N LEU A 508 19.36 -35.51 -5.63
CA LEU A 508 20.18 -34.30 -5.56
C LEU A 508 20.10 -33.54 -6.89
N SER A 509 19.57 -32.31 -6.84
CA SER A 509 19.69 -31.33 -7.92
C SER A 509 20.94 -30.47 -7.66
N HIS A 510 21.92 -30.55 -8.56
CA HIS A 510 23.20 -29.84 -8.39
C HIS A 510 23.86 -29.47 -9.73
N PRO A 511 24.71 -28.44 -9.75
CA PRO A 511 25.57 -28.16 -10.88
C PRO A 511 26.80 -29.07 -10.90
N TRP A 512 27.15 -29.59 -12.07
CA TRP A 512 28.35 -30.43 -12.21
C TRP A 512 29.65 -29.62 -12.08
N GLY A 513 29.61 -28.33 -12.42
CA GLY A 513 30.78 -27.45 -12.42
C GLY A 513 31.79 -27.80 -13.52
N SER A 514 33.02 -27.31 -13.37
CA SER A 514 34.12 -27.58 -14.31
C SER A 514 34.66 -29.00 -14.14
N PRO A 515 34.99 -29.71 -15.24
CA PRO A 515 35.68 -31.01 -15.18
C PRO A 515 37.02 -30.94 -14.42
N PRO A 516 37.54 -32.07 -13.88
CA PRO A 516 36.98 -33.42 -13.95
C PRO A 516 35.81 -33.65 -12.99
N HIS A 517 34.82 -34.43 -13.44
CA HIS A 517 33.63 -34.76 -12.65
C HIS A 517 33.76 -36.11 -11.95
N PHE A 518 33.20 -36.23 -10.75
CA PHE A 518 33.15 -37.49 -10.02
C PHE A 518 31.97 -38.34 -10.51
N CYS A 519 32.28 -39.36 -11.31
CA CYS A 519 31.29 -40.12 -12.07
C CYS A 519 31.46 -41.64 -11.94
N THR A 520 30.37 -42.37 -12.16
CA THR A 520 30.40 -43.81 -12.40
C THR A 520 30.60 -44.09 -13.89
N PHE A 521 31.58 -44.92 -14.22
CA PHE A 521 31.88 -45.44 -15.55
C PHE A 521 31.83 -46.98 -15.52
N ASN A 522 31.79 -47.61 -16.70
CA ASN A 522 31.87 -49.08 -16.79
C ASN A 522 33.14 -49.65 -16.12
N THR A 523 34.21 -48.87 -16.03
CA THR A 523 35.48 -49.27 -15.41
C THR A 523 35.46 -49.28 -13.88
N ASN A 524 34.64 -48.44 -13.22
CA ASN A 524 34.64 -48.30 -11.76
C ASN A 524 33.30 -48.68 -11.10
N ILE A 525 32.28 -49.06 -11.86
CA ILE A 525 30.94 -49.40 -11.32
C ILE A 525 30.98 -50.52 -10.28
N GLN A 526 31.81 -51.55 -10.48
CA GLN A 526 31.91 -52.66 -9.52
C GLN A 526 32.55 -52.21 -8.20
N GLU A 527 33.52 -51.31 -8.25
CA GLU A 527 34.11 -50.70 -7.05
C GLU A 527 33.05 -49.88 -6.30
N HIS A 528 32.31 -49.02 -7.00
CA HIS A 528 31.23 -48.23 -6.41
C HIS A 528 30.13 -49.09 -5.77
N LYS A 529 29.83 -50.28 -6.34
CA LYS A 529 28.87 -51.23 -5.75
C LYS A 529 29.36 -51.87 -4.45
N GLN A 530 30.66 -52.07 -4.31
CA GLN A 530 31.27 -52.61 -3.09
C GLN A 530 31.31 -51.53 -2.00
N ALA A 531 31.92 -50.38 -2.30
CA ALA A 531 32.01 -49.25 -1.40
C ALA A 531 32.39 -47.97 -2.14
N ILE A 532 31.92 -46.83 -1.64
CA ILE A 532 32.36 -45.50 -2.04
C ILE A 532 32.96 -44.84 -0.79
N GLU A 533 34.20 -44.38 -0.86
CA GLU A 533 34.83 -43.70 0.27
C GLU A 533 34.24 -42.30 0.44
N PHE A 534 33.65 -42.01 1.61
CA PHE A 534 33.01 -40.71 1.89
C PHE A 534 33.96 -39.53 1.69
N ASN A 535 35.21 -39.64 2.14
CA ASN A 535 36.20 -38.56 2.05
C ASN A 535 36.69 -38.30 0.61
N LYS A 536 36.46 -39.23 -0.32
CA LYS A 536 36.77 -39.05 -1.75
C LYS A 536 35.62 -38.39 -2.52
N LEU A 537 34.43 -38.32 -1.93
CA LEU A 537 33.30 -37.62 -2.55
C LEU A 537 33.61 -36.11 -2.64
N PRO A 538 33.22 -35.44 -3.73
CA PRO A 538 33.14 -33.99 -3.77
C PRO A 538 32.26 -33.42 -2.66
N ARG A 539 32.54 -32.19 -2.21
CA ARG A 539 31.90 -31.60 -1.03
C ARG A 539 30.38 -31.48 -1.15
N THR A 540 29.86 -31.16 -2.34
CA THR A 540 28.41 -31.15 -2.61
C THR A 540 27.78 -32.52 -2.38
N PHE A 541 28.47 -33.61 -2.75
CA PHE A 541 27.98 -34.98 -2.53
C PHE A 541 28.08 -35.39 -1.06
N GLN A 542 29.15 -34.99 -0.37
CA GLN A 542 29.28 -35.20 1.08
C GLN A 542 28.11 -34.53 1.82
N HIS A 543 27.80 -33.27 1.49
CA HIS A 543 26.70 -32.53 2.10
C HIS A 543 25.33 -33.16 1.79
N ALA A 544 25.13 -33.68 0.57
CA ALA A 544 23.90 -34.40 0.22
C ALA A 544 23.74 -35.70 1.02
N VAL A 545 24.82 -36.44 1.24
CA VAL A 545 24.83 -37.63 2.11
C VAL A 545 24.53 -37.26 3.56
N ILE A 546 25.13 -36.18 4.08
CA ILE A 546 24.88 -35.67 5.43
C ILE A 546 23.40 -35.28 5.60
N ALA A 547 22.84 -34.48 4.69
CA ALA A 547 21.46 -34.05 4.75
C ALA A 547 20.47 -35.22 4.65
N THR A 548 20.73 -36.18 3.76
CA THR A 548 19.89 -37.38 3.60
C THR A 548 19.86 -38.22 4.88
N ARG A 549 21.03 -38.44 5.51
CA ARG A 549 21.12 -39.13 6.81
C ARG A 549 20.46 -38.34 7.94
N GLY A 550 20.67 -37.03 8.00
CA GLY A 550 20.11 -36.15 9.02
C GLY A 550 18.58 -36.09 9.00
N LEU A 551 17.98 -36.30 7.82
CA LEU A 551 16.54 -36.40 7.60
C LEU A 551 15.99 -37.84 7.72
N GLY A 552 16.83 -38.81 8.08
CA GLY A 552 16.43 -40.20 8.34
C GLY A 552 16.18 -41.05 7.10
N VAL A 553 16.64 -40.62 5.91
CA VAL A 553 16.50 -41.38 4.65
C VAL A 553 17.81 -42.10 4.33
N GLN A 554 17.72 -43.32 3.78
CA GLN A 554 18.89 -44.19 3.56
C GLN A 554 19.34 -44.30 2.10
N TYR A 555 18.59 -43.73 1.17
CA TYR A 555 18.89 -43.79 -0.25
C TYR A 555 18.90 -42.39 -0.87
N LEU A 556 19.88 -42.16 -1.73
CA LEU A 556 20.10 -40.90 -2.43
C LEU A 556 20.35 -41.17 -3.91
N TRP A 557 19.76 -40.38 -4.80
CA TRP A 557 20.03 -40.42 -6.22
C TRP A 557 20.87 -39.20 -6.62
N ILE A 558 21.97 -39.44 -7.32
CA ILE A 558 22.85 -38.42 -7.90
C ILE A 558 23.14 -38.86 -9.33
N ASP A 559 22.81 -38.04 -10.32
CA ASP A 559 22.91 -38.36 -11.75
C ASP A 559 24.30 -38.85 -12.17
N SER A 560 25.37 -38.18 -11.76
CA SER A 560 26.76 -38.53 -12.12
C SER A 560 27.19 -39.91 -11.59
N LEU A 561 26.55 -40.40 -10.53
CA LEU A 561 26.86 -41.67 -9.87
C LEU A 561 25.87 -42.79 -10.21
N CYS A 562 24.59 -42.46 -10.32
CA CYS A 562 23.50 -43.39 -10.57
C CYS A 562 23.25 -43.65 -12.06
N ILE A 563 23.89 -42.87 -12.94
CA ILE A 563 23.92 -43.09 -14.40
C ILE A 563 25.37 -43.44 -14.78
N VAL A 564 25.56 -44.48 -15.60
CA VAL A 564 26.89 -44.84 -16.10
C VAL A 564 27.23 -43.87 -17.23
N GLN A 565 28.29 -43.09 -17.02
CA GLN A 565 28.78 -42.09 -17.95
C GLN A 565 29.73 -42.69 -19.00
N GLY A 566 29.99 -41.93 -20.07
CA GLY A 566 30.88 -42.34 -21.17
C GLY A 566 30.13 -42.77 -22.44
N ARG A 567 30.86 -43.03 -23.52
CA ARG A 567 30.29 -43.39 -24.84
C ARG A 567 29.46 -44.69 -24.80
N ASP A 568 29.90 -45.66 -24.00
CA ASP A 568 29.24 -46.95 -23.81
C ASP A 568 28.41 -46.99 -22.51
N GLY A 569 28.09 -45.81 -21.97
CA GLY A 569 27.26 -45.65 -20.78
C GLY A 569 25.77 -45.80 -21.06
N ASP A 570 24.94 -45.66 -20.03
CA ASP A 570 23.49 -45.82 -20.13
C ASP A 570 22.70 -44.50 -20.05
N PHE A 571 23.37 -43.37 -20.20
CA PHE A 571 22.77 -42.04 -20.18
C PHE A 571 21.53 -41.91 -21.08
N GLN A 572 21.57 -42.43 -22.31
CA GLN A 572 20.44 -42.33 -23.25
C GLN A 572 19.18 -43.04 -22.74
N ARG A 573 19.35 -44.13 -21.98
CA ARG A 573 18.24 -44.88 -21.38
C ARG A 573 17.74 -44.16 -20.13
N GLU A 574 18.65 -43.74 -19.25
CA GLU A 574 18.29 -43.12 -17.97
C GLU A 574 17.74 -41.69 -18.14
N ALA A 575 18.22 -40.92 -19.13
CA ALA A 575 17.68 -39.58 -19.43
C ALA A 575 16.19 -39.61 -19.79
N LYS A 576 15.73 -40.65 -20.50
CA LYS A 576 14.29 -40.85 -20.81
C LYS A 576 13.45 -41.17 -19.57
N ARG A 577 14.09 -41.57 -18.47
CA ARG A 577 13.47 -41.93 -17.19
C ARG A 577 13.67 -40.87 -16.11
N MET A 578 14.37 -39.76 -16.39
CA MET A 578 14.57 -38.68 -15.42
C MET A 578 13.24 -38.17 -14.86
N GLU A 579 12.19 -38.15 -15.67
CA GLU A 579 10.85 -37.80 -15.21
C GLU A 579 10.37 -38.70 -14.05
N ASP A 580 10.55 -40.01 -14.19
CA ASP A 580 10.17 -40.99 -13.18
C ASP A 580 11.02 -40.84 -11.91
N VAL A 581 12.32 -40.54 -12.06
CA VAL A 581 13.23 -40.33 -10.93
C VAL A 581 12.77 -39.14 -10.07
N PHE A 582 12.66 -37.95 -10.65
CA PHE A 582 12.35 -36.76 -9.85
C PHE A 582 10.92 -36.75 -9.30
N SER A 583 9.95 -37.29 -10.06
CA SER A 583 8.56 -37.37 -9.59
C SER A 583 8.33 -38.40 -8.48
N GLN A 584 9.15 -39.46 -8.43
CA GLN A 584 9.02 -40.52 -7.42
C GLN A 584 9.93 -40.32 -6.21
N ALA A 585 10.93 -39.45 -6.27
CA ALA A 585 11.72 -39.07 -5.10
C ALA A 585 10.83 -38.54 -3.96
N ASP A 586 11.13 -38.92 -2.72
CA ASP A 586 10.41 -38.41 -1.54
C ASP A 586 10.64 -36.91 -1.34
N CYS A 587 11.84 -36.42 -1.72
CA CYS A 587 12.20 -35.02 -1.72
C CYS A 587 13.42 -34.78 -2.63
N ILE A 588 13.47 -33.62 -3.27
CA ILE A 588 14.67 -33.13 -3.95
C ILE A 588 15.48 -32.25 -2.99
N LEU A 589 16.78 -32.53 -2.89
CA LEU A 589 17.76 -31.65 -2.27
C LEU A 589 18.36 -30.77 -3.36
N ALA A 590 18.05 -29.48 -3.37
CA ALA A 590 18.58 -28.53 -4.35
C ALA A 590 19.76 -27.76 -3.76
N ALA A 591 20.96 -28.00 -4.30
CA ALA A 591 22.20 -27.33 -3.90
C ALA A 591 22.30 -25.93 -4.53
N SER A 592 21.35 -25.05 -4.24
CA SER A 592 21.21 -23.73 -4.88
C SER A 592 22.40 -22.79 -4.65
N SER A 593 23.12 -22.93 -3.54
CA SER A 593 24.34 -22.14 -3.27
C SER A 593 25.61 -22.68 -3.96
N ALA A 594 25.56 -23.88 -4.54
CA ALA A 594 26.72 -24.49 -5.18
C ALA A 594 26.80 -24.11 -6.67
N THR A 595 28.02 -24.02 -7.20
CA THR A 595 28.34 -23.82 -8.63
C THR A 595 28.98 -25.07 -9.26
N GLY A 596 29.42 -26.02 -8.45
CA GLY A 596 29.90 -27.34 -8.87
C GLY A 596 29.85 -28.43 -7.80
N GLN A 597 30.39 -29.60 -8.13
CA GLN A 597 30.46 -30.75 -7.22
C GLN A 597 31.38 -30.48 -6.00
N GLY A 598 32.37 -29.59 -6.14
CA GLY A 598 33.38 -29.31 -5.12
C GLY A 598 32.99 -28.29 -4.04
N ASP A 599 31.89 -27.56 -4.21
CA ASP A 599 31.62 -26.37 -3.38
C ASP A 599 31.01 -26.72 -2.03
N GLY A 600 29.98 -27.57 -2.01
CA GLY A 600 29.11 -27.75 -0.86
C GLY A 600 27.95 -26.74 -0.80
N PHE A 601 27.00 -26.99 0.11
CA PHE A 601 25.83 -26.13 0.34
C PHE A 601 25.39 -26.02 1.81
N LEU A 602 26.21 -26.52 2.75
CA LEU A 602 25.94 -26.50 4.20
C LEU A 602 27.05 -25.66 4.87
N HIS A 603 27.25 -24.45 4.36
CA HIS A 603 28.25 -23.52 4.89
C HIS A 603 27.62 -22.65 5.99
N PRO A 604 28.44 -22.10 6.90
CA PRO A 604 28.00 -21.01 7.76
C PRO A 604 27.39 -19.88 6.92
N ARG A 605 26.21 -19.42 7.31
CA ARG A 605 25.45 -18.36 6.62
C ARG A 605 25.73 -17.02 7.28
N GLN A 606 25.56 -15.93 6.54
CA GLN A 606 25.68 -14.58 7.09
C GLN A 606 24.60 -14.37 8.14
N THR A 607 24.99 -13.89 9.33
CA THR A 607 24.05 -13.53 10.40
C THR A 607 23.24 -12.31 9.97
N ARG A 608 21.91 -12.37 10.14
CA ARG A 608 21.03 -11.24 9.89
C ARG A 608 21.09 -10.23 11.03
N ASN A 609 20.91 -8.96 10.72
CA ASN A 609 20.82 -7.93 11.74
C ASN A 609 19.46 -8.02 12.45
N TYR A 610 19.45 -7.76 13.76
CA TYR A 610 18.21 -7.59 14.52
C TYR A 610 18.38 -6.57 15.63
N LEU A 611 17.27 -5.91 15.97
CA LEU A 611 17.14 -5.02 17.11
C LEU A 611 16.28 -5.70 18.18
N THR A 612 16.70 -5.58 19.44
CA THR A 612 15.94 -6.11 20.57
C THR A 612 15.20 -4.95 21.26
N LEU A 613 13.87 -4.98 21.19
CA LEU A 613 13.00 -4.06 21.90
C LEU A 613 12.60 -4.67 23.24
N GLN A 614 13.22 -4.18 24.31
CA GLN A 614 12.89 -4.60 25.67
C GLN A 614 11.54 -4.00 26.09
N GLN A 615 10.68 -4.83 26.68
CA GLN A 615 9.39 -4.39 27.21
C GLN A 615 9.33 -4.68 28.71
N PRO A 616 8.96 -3.70 29.56
CA PRO A 616 8.70 -3.98 30.97
C PRO A 616 7.59 -5.03 31.08
N SER A 617 7.82 -6.10 31.84
CA SER A 617 6.87 -7.19 32.11
C SER A 617 6.38 -8.04 30.92
N ARG A 618 7.05 -7.99 29.76
CA ARG A 618 6.76 -8.85 28.58
C ARG A 618 8.04 -9.42 27.96
N PRO A 619 7.96 -10.53 27.19
CA PRO A 619 9.10 -11.03 26.43
C PRO A 619 9.63 -9.96 25.45
N PRO A 620 10.94 -9.95 25.17
CA PRO A 620 11.51 -9.01 24.21
C PRO A 620 10.92 -9.23 22.81
N VAL A 621 10.74 -8.14 22.08
CA VAL A 621 10.34 -8.17 20.67
C VAL A 621 11.59 -7.95 19.81
N TYR A 622 11.78 -8.81 18.82
CA TYR A 622 12.91 -8.70 17.90
C TYR A 622 12.45 -8.12 16.56
N VAL A 623 13.06 -7.03 16.12
CA VAL A 623 12.88 -6.47 14.78
C VAL A 623 14.06 -6.93 13.95
N CYS A 624 13.81 -7.79 12.97
CA CYS A 624 14.86 -8.42 12.18
C CYS A 624 14.89 -7.85 10.76
N GLU A 625 16.07 -7.86 10.15
CA GLU A 625 16.23 -7.65 8.72
C GLU A 625 15.38 -8.67 7.94
N TYR A 626 14.61 -8.16 6.97
CA TYR A 626 13.79 -9.00 6.10
C TYR A 626 14.69 -9.70 5.08
N ILE A 627 14.71 -11.04 5.13
CA ILE A 627 15.59 -11.88 4.29
C ILE A 627 14.79 -12.91 3.47
N ASP A 628 13.46 -12.83 3.48
CA ASP A 628 12.60 -13.79 2.80
C ASP A 628 12.41 -13.37 1.33
N ASP A 629 13.38 -13.73 0.48
CA ASP A 629 13.30 -13.51 -0.97
C ASP A 629 13.55 -14.81 -1.73
N PHE A 630 12.48 -15.56 -1.98
CA PHE A 630 12.58 -16.80 -2.76
C PHE A 630 13.00 -16.56 -4.21
N ASN A 631 12.59 -15.43 -4.80
CA ASN A 631 12.89 -15.15 -6.19
C ASN A 631 14.39 -14.89 -6.38
N GLU A 632 14.98 -14.02 -5.55
CA GLU A 632 16.42 -13.77 -5.58
C GLU A 632 17.21 -15.03 -5.19
N HIS A 633 16.88 -15.64 -4.06
CA HIS A 633 17.72 -16.69 -3.47
C HIS A 633 17.60 -18.04 -4.18
N VAL A 634 16.44 -18.36 -4.77
CA VAL A 634 16.20 -19.62 -5.47
C VAL A 634 16.21 -19.41 -6.98
N ARG A 635 15.36 -18.55 -7.56
CA ARG A 635 15.31 -18.37 -9.03
C ARG A 635 16.58 -17.70 -9.58
N GLY A 636 17.12 -16.72 -8.87
CA GLY A 636 18.39 -16.08 -9.21
C GLY A 636 19.60 -16.99 -9.06
N SER A 637 19.48 -18.12 -8.34
CA SER A 637 20.61 -19.02 -8.07
C SER A 637 21.20 -19.63 -9.34
N TYR A 638 22.50 -19.91 -9.31
CA TYR A 638 23.22 -20.56 -10.42
C TYR A 638 22.58 -21.89 -10.84
N LEU A 639 22.03 -22.64 -9.88
CA LEU A 639 21.35 -23.91 -10.16
C LEU A 639 20.13 -23.71 -11.06
N ASN A 640 19.23 -22.77 -10.71
CA ASN A 640 17.99 -22.54 -11.46
C ASN A 640 18.20 -21.80 -12.80
N GLN A 641 19.43 -21.36 -13.11
CA GLN A 641 19.79 -20.86 -14.44
C GLN A 641 20.04 -21.98 -15.46
N ARG A 642 20.04 -23.26 -15.05
CA ARG A 642 20.30 -24.40 -15.92
C ARG A 642 19.02 -25.02 -16.47
N GLY A 643 19.01 -25.37 -17.75
CA GLY A 643 17.82 -25.87 -18.45
C GLY A 643 17.21 -27.14 -17.84
N TRP A 644 18.05 -28.10 -17.48
CA TRP A 644 17.62 -29.37 -16.88
C TRP A 644 16.91 -29.20 -15.53
N VAL A 645 17.30 -28.18 -14.75
CA VAL A 645 16.79 -27.97 -13.38
C VAL A 645 15.31 -27.56 -13.36
N LEU A 646 14.83 -26.88 -14.41
CA LEU A 646 13.42 -26.50 -14.50
C LEU A 646 12.50 -27.74 -14.53
N GLN A 647 12.90 -28.79 -15.25
CA GLN A 647 12.17 -30.06 -15.24
C GLN A 647 12.27 -30.76 -13.88
N GLU A 648 13.44 -30.75 -13.24
CA GLU A 648 13.63 -31.34 -11.91
C GLU A 648 12.69 -30.70 -10.89
N ARG A 649 12.61 -29.36 -10.88
CA ARG A 649 11.71 -28.59 -10.01
C ARG A 649 10.25 -28.86 -10.30
N ALA A 650 9.83 -28.78 -11.56
CA ALA A 650 8.44 -28.94 -11.97
C ALA A 650 7.84 -30.34 -11.69
N LEU A 651 8.71 -31.35 -11.60
CA LEU A 651 8.31 -32.72 -11.31
C LEU A 651 8.41 -33.07 -9.82
N ALA A 652 9.05 -32.20 -9.03
CA ALA A 652 9.21 -32.40 -7.61
C ALA A 652 7.88 -32.21 -6.89
N ARG A 653 7.53 -33.16 -6.03
CA ARG A 653 6.42 -32.95 -5.07
C ARG A 653 6.85 -32.10 -3.88
N ARG A 654 8.15 -32.12 -3.60
CA ARG A 654 8.80 -31.54 -2.42
C ARG A 654 10.25 -31.20 -2.77
N THR A 655 10.66 -29.97 -2.50
CA THR A 655 12.05 -29.53 -2.70
C THR A 655 12.56 -28.76 -1.50
N ILE A 656 13.77 -29.11 -1.04
CA ILE A 656 14.54 -28.33 -0.08
C ILE A 656 15.62 -27.58 -0.84
N TYR A 657 15.54 -26.25 -0.86
CA TYR A 657 16.54 -25.38 -1.47
C TYR A 657 17.55 -24.92 -0.44
N PHE A 658 18.80 -25.37 -0.57
CA PHE A 658 19.91 -24.90 0.24
C PHE A 658 20.58 -23.70 -0.43
N THR A 659 20.20 -22.49 -0.02
CA THR A 659 20.75 -21.22 -0.55
C THR A 659 21.85 -20.68 0.37
N SER A 660 22.55 -19.62 -0.07
CA SER A 660 23.59 -18.96 0.73
C SER A 660 23.04 -18.15 1.91
N LYS A 661 21.73 -17.83 1.91
CA LYS A 661 21.09 -16.95 2.90
C LYS A 661 20.23 -17.72 3.90
N GLN A 662 19.39 -18.63 3.40
CA GLN A 662 18.56 -19.52 4.21
C GLN A 662 18.14 -20.78 3.43
N THR A 663 17.47 -21.72 4.08
CA THR A 663 16.89 -22.89 3.46
C THR A 663 15.41 -22.69 3.22
N TYR A 664 14.94 -23.02 2.02
CA TYR A 664 13.53 -22.94 1.67
C TYR A 664 12.96 -24.34 1.46
N TRP A 665 11.71 -24.51 1.88
CA TRP A 665 10.92 -25.70 1.57
C TRP A 665 9.80 -25.34 0.62
N GLU A 666 9.70 -26.05 -0.50
CA GLU A 666 8.61 -25.93 -1.45
C GLU A 666 7.84 -27.24 -1.55
N CYS A 667 6.52 -27.15 -1.51
CA CYS A 667 5.60 -28.24 -1.83
C CYS A 667 4.26 -27.65 -2.32
N GLY A 668 3.29 -28.49 -2.65
CA GLY A 668 1.95 -28.03 -3.05
C GLY A 668 1.16 -27.24 -2.00
N GLY A 669 1.69 -27.10 -0.77
CA GLY A 669 1.15 -26.19 0.24
C GLY A 669 1.73 -24.78 0.22
N GLY A 670 2.66 -24.47 -0.68
CA GLY A 670 3.40 -23.21 -0.75
C GLY A 670 4.85 -23.32 -0.27
N VAL A 671 5.52 -22.17 -0.13
CA VAL A 671 6.92 -22.09 0.29
C VAL A 671 7.03 -21.75 1.78
N ARG A 672 7.92 -22.43 2.49
CA ARG A 672 8.28 -22.13 3.89
C ARG A 672 9.72 -21.65 3.97
N CYS A 673 9.95 -20.70 4.87
CA CYS A 673 11.24 -20.11 5.18
C CYS A 673 11.71 -20.57 6.57
N GLU A 674 13.02 -20.60 6.83
CA GLU A 674 13.55 -20.89 8.17
C GLU A 674 13.19 -19.82 9.20
N THR A 675 12.84 -18.63 8.73
CA THR A 675 12.23 -17.55 9.51
C THR A 675 10.82 -17.87 10.02
N MET A 676 10.30 -19.09 9.76
CA MET A 676 8.95 -19.57 10.08
C MET A 676 7.83 -18.89 9.28
N THR A 677 8.21 -18.12 8.26
CA THR A 677 7.29 -17.50 7.31
C THR A 677 6.78 -18.51 6.30
N LYS A 678 5.55 -18.27 5.83
CA LYS A 678 5.00 -18.94 4.67
C LYS A 678 4.77 -17.93 3.55
N MET A 679 5.35 -18.19 2.38
CA MET A 679 5.17 -17.37 1.20
C MET A 679 4.18 -18.04 0.25
N HIS A 680 3.31 -17.23 -0.33
CA HIS A 680 2.33 -17.63 -1.33
C HIS A 680 2.61 -16.83 -2.61
N ASN A 681 3.03 -17.51 -3.67
CA ASN A 681 3.17 -16.93 -5.00
C ASN A 681 2.47 -17.87 -5.99
N THR A 682 1.41 -17.37 -6.63
CA THR A 682 0.56 -18.12 -7.57
C THR A 682 1.33 -18.57 -8.81
N LEU A 683 2.31 -17.79 -9.28
CA LEU A 683 3.15 -18.18 -10.42
C LEU A 683 4.11 -19.32 -10.06
N GLU A 684 4.71 -19.27 -8.87
CA GLU A 684 5.58 -20.33 -8.35
C GLU A 684 4.80 -21.61 -8.03
N SER A 685 3.53 -21.47 -7.66
CA SER A 685 2.66 -22.61 -7.39
C SER A 685 2.51 -23.53 -8.61
N PHE A 686 2.58 -23.00 -9.84
CA PHE A 686 2.47 -23.79 -11.06
C PHE A 686 3.64 -24.76 -11.25
N LEU A 687 4.89 -24.30 -11.06
CA LEU A 687 6.06 -25.18 -11.08
C LEU A 687 6.13 -26.05 -9.81
N GLY A 688 5.68 -25.55 -8.67
CA GLY A 688 5.57 -26.30 -7.41
C GLY A 688 4.35 -27.24 -7.35
N ASP A 689 3.63 -27.46 -8.45
CA ASP A 689 2.42 -28.28 -8.50
C ASP A 689 2.78 -29.76 -8.28
N PRO A 690 2.40 -30.36 -7.13
CA PRO A 690 2.74 -31.74 -6.84
C PRO A 690 2.06 -32.74 -7.79
N ALA A 691 1.04 -32.31 -8.53
CA ALA A 691 0.35 -33.05 -9.57
C ALA A 691 0.40 -32.32 -10.91
N PHE A 692 1.53 -31.67 -11.23
CA PHE A 692 1.73 -30.89 -12.45
C PHE A 692 1.11 -31.55 -13.69
N PRO A 693 0.24 -30.87 -14.46
CA PRO A 693 -0.12 -29.45 -14.41
C PRO A 693 -1.56 -29.20 -13.87
N LYS A 694 -1.96 -29.83 -12.75
CA LYS A 694 -3.28 -29.67 -12.14
C LYS A 694 -3.72 -28.21 -11.95
N ILE A 695 -2.83 -27.32 -11.50
CA ILE A 695 -3.15 -25.89 -11.30
C ILE A 695 -3.56 -25.22 -12.61
N ALA A 696 -2.87 -25.54 -13.71
CA ALA A 696 -3.30 -25.07 -15.03
C ALA A 696 -4.66 -25.68 -15.41
N MET A 697 -4.91 -26.94 -15.08
CA MET A 697 -6.21 -27.59 -15.38
C MET A 697 -7.39 -26.93 -14.68
N GLU A 698 -7.20 -26.46 -13.45
CA GLU A 698 -8.19 -25.72 -12.65
C GLU A 698 -8.32 -24.24 -13.05
N SER A 699 -7.36 -23.72 -13.82
CA SER A 699 -7.38 -22.34 -14.30
C SER A 699 -8.36 -22.11 -15.47
N SER A 700 -8.76 -20.85 -15.66
CA SER A 700 -9.50 -20.43 -16.85
C SER A 700 -8.71 -20.70 -18.15
N HIS A 701 -9.38 -20.70 -19.31
CA HIS A 701 -8.73 -20.89 -20.61
C HIS A 701 -7.57 -19.89 -20.85
N GLY A 702 -7.78 -18.62 -20.49
CA GLY A 702 -6.72 -17.60 -20.57
C GLY A 702 -5.60 -17.83 -19.55
N GLY A 703 -5.94 -18.30 -18.35
CA GLY A 703 -4.96 -18.68 -17.33
C GLY A 703 -4.04 -19.81 -17.78
N LYS A 704 -4.60 -20.88 -18.38
CA LYS A 704 -3.82 -21.98 -18.99
C LYS A 704 -2.79 -21.46 -19.98
N ILE A 705 -3.21 -20.52 -20.82
CA ILE A 705 -2.35 -19.92 -21.86
C ILE A 705 -1.18 -19.18 -21.24
N ARG A 706 -1.45 -18.29 -20.28
CA ARG A 706 -0.40 -17.54 -19.58
C ARG A 706 0.60 -18.47 -18.89
N LEU A 707 0.11 -19.49 -18.17
CA LEU A 707 0.97 -20.41 -17.43
C LEU A 707 1.99 -21.16 -18.32
N TYR A 708 1.57 -21.68 -19.48
CA TYR A 708 2.53 -22.34 -20.38
C TYR A 708 3.42 -21.34 -21.13
N GLN A 709 2.92 -20.14 -21.46
CA GLN A 709 3.73 -19.10 -22.10
C GLN A 709 4.84 -18.65 -21.16
N ASP A 710 4.50 -18.39 -19.90
CA ASP A 710 5.47 -18.03 -18.85
C ASP A 710 6.49 -19.14 -18.62
N LEU A 711 6.05 -20.41 -18.63
CA LEU A 711 6.94 -21.58 -18.56
C LEU A 711 7.98 -21.56 -19.69
N TYR A 712 7.55 -21.38 -20.94
CA TYR A 712 8.44 -21.40 -22.09
C TYR A 712 9.31 -20.15 -22.19
N MET A 713 8.80 -18.98 -21.81
CA MET A 713 9.59 -17.75 -21.69
C MET A 713 10.72 -17.94 -20.68
N GLN A 714 10.43 -18.48 -19.50
CA GLN A 714 11.45 -18.80 -18.49
C GLN A 714 12.44 -19.84 -19.00
N TYR A 715 11.96 -20.96 -19.51
CA TYR A 715 12.82 -22.04 -20.00
C TYR A 715 13.75 -21.61 -21.14
N SER A 716 13.26 -20.76 -22.04
CA SER A 716 14.03 -20.30 -23.20
C SER A 716 15.32 -19.55 -22.81
N ARG A 717 15.33 -18.95 -21.62
CA ARG A 717 16.45 -18.17 -21.07
C ARG A 717 17.49 -19.03 -20.34
N LEU A 718 17.19 -20.31 -20.11
CA LEU A 718 18.07 -21.19 -19.34
C LEU A 718 19.30 -21.64 -20.14
N ALA A 719 20.40 -21.81 -19.42
CA ALA A 719 21.69 -22.22 -19.96
C ALA A 719 21.80 -23.74 -20.09
N PHE A 720 22.47 -24.17 -21.16
CA PHE A 720 22.78 -25.57 -21.45
C PHE A 720 24.26 -25.72 -21.74
N THR A 721 24.89 -26.75 -21.16
CA THR A 721 26.26 -27.16 -21.52
C THR A 721 26.33 -27.59 -22.99
N HIS A 722 25.30 -28.30 -23.46
CA HIS A 722 25.10 -28.64 -24.86
C HIS A 722 23.73 -28.10 -25.30
N GLN A 723 23.73 -27.10 -26.19
CA GLN A 723 22.49 -26.42 -26.62
C GLN A 723 21.49 -27.39 -27.29
N GLN A 724 21.98 -28.50 -27.84
CA GLN A 724 21.17 -29.55 -28.46
C GLN A 724 20.27 -30.31 -27.47
N ASP A 725 20.53 -30.20 -26.15
CA ASP A 725 19.71 -30.84 -25.11
C ASP A 725 18.40 -30.10 -24.83
N ARG A 726 18.27 -28.86 -25.32
CA ARG A 726 17.13 -27.96 -25.09
C ARG A 726 15.75 -28.58 -25.37
N PRO A 727 15.48 -29.33 -26.47
CA PRO A 727 14.18 -29.98 -26.63
C PRO A 727 13.99 -31.18 -25.70
N VAL A 728 15.07 -31.87 -25.28
CA VAL A 728 14.99 -33.09 -24.46
C VAL A 728 14.66 -32.74 -23.01
N ALA A 729 15.29 -31.69 -22.47
CA ALA A 729 15.20 -31.29 -21.07
C ALA A 729 13.85 -30.67 -20.66
N ILE A 730 12.92 -30.44 -21.59
CA ILE A 730 11.53 -30.03 -21.29
C ILE A 730 10.49 -31.02 -21.79
N ALA A 731 10.90 -32.03 -22.57
CA ALA A 731 9.98 -32.96 -23.23
C ALA A 731 9.02 -33.65 -22.27
N GLY A 732 9.45 -33.97 -21.04
CA GLY A 732 8.59 -34.56 -20.01
C GLY A 732 7.45 -33.64 -19.59
N LEU A 733 7.74 -32.34 -19.35
CA LEU A 733 6.73 -31.35 -18.98
C LEU A 733 5.78 -31.05 -20.14
N GLU A 734 6.34 -30.85 -21.34
CA GLU A 734 5.56 -30.63 -22.55
C GLU A 734 4.59 -31.80 -22.79
N LYS A 735 5.05 -33.04 -22.68
CA LYS A 735 4.20 -34.22 -22.84
C LYS A 735 3.03 -34.26 -21.85
N ARG A 736 3.25 -33.85 -20.59
CA ARG A 736 2.18 -33.74 -19.59
C ARG A 736 1.18 -32.64 -19.95
N LEU A 737 1.65 -31.49 -20.41
CA LEU A 737 0.78 -30.39 -20.85
C LEU A 737 -0.07 -30.81 -22.06
N ILE A 738 0.55 -31.40 -23.09
CA ILE A 738 -0.13 -31.93 -24.28
C ILE A 738 -1.23 -32.92 -23.87
N HIS A 739 -0.89 -33.89 -23.04
CA HIS A 739 -1.82 -34.93 -22.59
C HIS A 739 -3.00 -34.36 -21.79
N ASN A 740 -2.73 -33.52 -20.79
CA ASN A 740 -3.77 -32.98 -19.91
C ASN A 740 -4.64 -31.92 -20.58
N PHE A 741 -4.08 -31.10 -21.47
CA PHE A 741 -4.86 -30.13 -22.25
C PHE A 741 -5.67 -30.78 -23.36
N GLY A 742 -5.43 -32.06 -23.68
CA GLY A 742 -6.12 -32.76 -24.76
C GLY A 742 -5.76 -32.21 -26.14
N VAL A 743 -4.57 -31.64 -26.29
CA VAL A 743 -4.10 -30.99 -27.52
C VAL A 743 -3.08 -31.87 -28.23
N ARG A 744 -2.77 -31.54 -29.48
CA ARG A 744 -1.58 -32.03 -30.19
C ARG A 744 -0.46 -31.00 -30.00
N GLY A 745 0.79 -31.39 -30.19
CA GLY A 745 1.88 -30.43 -30.06
C GLY A 745 3.25 -31.07 -29.92
N GLY A 746 4.25 -30.21 -29.76
CA GLY A 746 5.64 -30.56 -29.58
C GLY A 746 6.55 -29.39 -29.89
N PHE A 747 7.77 -29.41 -29.35
CA PHE A 747 8.78 -28.37 -29.55
C PHE A 747 8.31 -26.96 -29.14
N GLY A 748 7.55 -26.85 -28.05
CA GLY A 748 7.05 -25.60 -27.49
C GLY A 748 5.81 -25.05 -28.17
N ILE A 749 5.13 -25.87 -28.99
CA ILE A 749 3.99 -25.46 -29.82
C ILE A 749 2.78 -26.37 -29.54
N PHE A 750 1.62 -25.75 -29.27
CA PHE A 750 0.36 -26.46 -29.03
C PHE A 750 -0.62 -26.25 -30.18
N ASP A 751 -1.32 -27.31 -30.57
CA ASP A 751 -2.31 -27.37 -31.66
C ASP A 751 -3.53 -28.18 -31.18
N GLY A 752 -4.58 -27.48 -30.75
CA GLY A 752 -5.84 -28.07 -30.30
C GLY A 752 -7.02 -27.67 -31.17
N ASP A 753 -8.22 -28.01 -30.71
CA ASP A 753 -9.48 -27.73 -31.43
C ASP A 753 -9.80 -26.23 -31.51
N ASP A 754 -9.30 -25.43 -30.56
CA ASP A 754 -9.33 -23.96 -30.63
C ASP A 754 -8.26 -23.47 -31.63
N PRO A 755 -8.65 -22.88 -32.77
CA PRO A 755 -7.71 -22.40 -33.77
C PRO A 755 -6.67 -21.46 -33.16
N GLY A 756 -7.03 -20.69 -32.13
CA GLY A 756 -6.15 -19.74 -31.47
C GLY A 756 -4.95 -20.35 -30.76
N GLN A 757 -4.97 -21.61 -30.36
CA GLN A 757 -3.86 -22.22 -29.64
C GLN A 757 -2.60 -22.34 -30.50
N LEU A 758 -2.73 -22.82 -31.75
CA LEU A 758 -1.61 -22.90 -32.69
C LEU A 758 -1.06 -21.52 -33.01
N ARG A 759 -1.95 -20.56 -33.31
CA ARG A 759 -1.53 -19.21 -33.71
C ARG A 759 -0.87 -18.46 -32.56
N ARG A 760 -1.42 -18.54 -31.34
CA ARG A 760 -0.78 -17.97 -30.13
C ARG A 760 0.59 -18.60 -29.87
N SER A 761 0.70 -19.92 -30.04
CA SER A 761 1.98 -20.62 -29.89
C SER A 761 3.04 -20.15 -30.89
N LEU A 762 2.65 -19.67 -32.08
CA LEU A 762 3.56 -19.15 -33.11
C LEU A 762 3.91 -17.66 -32.94
N LEU A 763 3.20 -16.92 -32.08
CA LEU A 763 3.41 -15.48 -31.82
C LEU A 763 4.48 -15.20 -30.75
N TRP A 764 5.40 -16.14 -30.55
CA TRP A 764 6.63 -15.87 -29.80
C TRP A 764 7.51 -14.86 -30.56
N HIS A 765 8.38 -14.14 -29.87
CA HIS A 765 9.39 -13.26 -30.45
C HIS A 765 10.64 -13.22 -29.59
N ARG A 766 11.74 -12.73 -30.19
CA ARG A 766 12.96 -12.40 -29.45
C ARG A 766 12.63 -11.48 -28.27
N ALA A 767 13.07 -11.85 -27.08
CA ALA A 767 12.88 -11.02 -25.90
C ALA A 767 13.61 -9.68 -26.01
N SER A 768 13.07 -8.67 -25.32
CA SER A 768 13.61 -7.29 -25.34
C SER A 768 15.08 -7.17 -24.94
N ASP A 769 15.55 -8.03 -24.04
CA ASP A 769 16.93 -8.06 -23.51
C ASP A 769 17.90 -8.93 -24.32
N VAL A 770 17.44 -9.60 -25.37
CA VAL A 770 18.25 -10.49 -26.21
C VAL A 770 18.59 -9.80 -27.51
N ALA A 771 19.87 -9.65 -27.87
CA ALA A 771 20.25 -8.93 -29.09
C ALA A 771 19.83 -9.63 -30.40
N THR A 772 20.07 -10.94 -30.51
CA THR A 772 19.74 -11.78 -31.69
C THR A 772 19.40 -13.20 -31.25
N LEU A 773 18.52 -13.89 -31.97
CA LEU A 773 18.30 -15.33 -31.81
C LEU A 773 19.25 -16.11 -32.72
N GLU A 774 20.11 -16.95 -32.14
CA GLU A 774 21.12 -17.72 -32.86
C GLU A 774 20.60 -19.14 -33.18
N PRO A 775 20.57 -19.60 -34.44
CA PRO A 775 20.18 -20.98 -34.75
C PRO A 775 21.12 -21.99 -34.09
N ILE A 776 20.55 -23.06 -33.53
CA ILE A 776 21.33 -24.16 -32.93
C ILE A 776 21.70 -25.15 -34.03
N ASP A 777 22.98 -25.49 -34.15
CA ASP A 777 23.44 -26.54 -35.06
C ASP A 777 23.20 -27.93 -34.45
N PHE A 778 22.22 -28.61 -35.02
CA PHE A 778 21.84 -29.98 -34.67
C PHE A 778 22.54 -31.05 -35.54
N MET A 779 23.38 -30.68 -36.53
CA MET A 779 23.99 -31.61 -37.51
C MET A 779 25.46 -32.00 -37.25
N SER A 780 26.12 -31.44 -36.23
CA SER A 780 27.52 -31.78 -35.86
C SER A 780 27.70 -33.17 -35.20
N ASP A 781 28.93 -33.69 -35.04
CA ASP A 781 29.30 -35.07 -34.63
C ASP A 781 28.75 -35.62 -33.28
N ARG A 782 28.00 -34.82 -32.51
CA ARG A 782 27.16 -35.30 -31.36
C ARG A 782 25.66 -35.08 -31.59
N GLY A 783 25.28 -34.79 -32.83
CA GLY A 783 23.99 -34.31 -33.29
C GLY A 783 22.90 -35.32 -33.00
N LEU A 784 22.13 -35.01 -31.96
CA LEU A 784 21.06 -35.81 -31.37
C LEU A 784 21.47 -37.25 -31.02
N ALA A 785 21.18 -37.68 -29.79
CA ALA A 785 21.24 -39.10 -29.45
C ALA A 785 20.51 -39.90 -30.54
N SER A 786 21.07 -41.03 -30.98
CA SER A 786 20.48 -41.88 -32.02
C SER A 786 18.98 -42.07 -31.76
N GLY A 787 18.12 -41.42 -32.56
CA GLY A 787 16.66 -41.43 -32.44
C GLY A 787 15.97 -40.15 -31.94
N THR A 788 16.68 -39.14 -31.44
CA THR A 788 16.10 -37.81 -31.15
C THR A 788 16.07 -36.99 -32.46
N LYS A 789 15.05 -36.16 -32.69
CA LYS A 789 14.85 -35.40 -33.97
C LYS A 789 14.98 -33.87 -33.76
N ALA A 790 15.54 -33.16 -34.73
CA ALA A 790 15.77 -31.71 -34.65
C ALA A 790 14.43 -30.93 -34.61
N PRO A 791 14.32 -29.85 -33.81
CA PRO A 791 13.13 -29.00 -33.80
C PRO A 791 12.91 -28.32 -35.18
N PRO A 792 11.65 -28.11 -35.61
CA PRO A 792 11.34 -27.33 -36.81
C PRO A 792 11.84 -25.88 -36.72
N THR A 793 12.17 -25.25 -37.85
CA THR A 793 12.77 -23.88 -37.83
C THR A 793 11.79 -22.78 -37.44
N TRP A 794 10.49 -23.07 -37.43
CA TRP A 794 9.45 -22.16 -36.95
C TRP A 794 9.18 -22.27 -35.44
N SER A 795 9.80 -23.23 -34.75
CA SER A 795 9.80 -23.33 -33.29
C SER A 795 10.95 -22.51 -32.70
N TRP A 796 10.68 -21.84 -31.58
CA TRP A 796 11.72 -21.15 -30.81
C TRP A 796 12.78 -22.09 -30.24
N MET A 797 12.48 -23.39 -30.11
CA MET A 797 13.45 -24.39 -29.62
C MET A 797 14.61 -24.63 -30.58
N ALA A 798 14.48 -24.21 -31.85
CA ALA A 798 15.57 -24.26 -32.82
C ALA A 798 16.63 -23.17 -32.60
N TYR A 799 16.39 -22.23 -31.67
CA TYR A 799 17.23 -21.05 -31.46
C TYR A 799 17.70 -20.92 -30.02
N LYS A 800 18.89 -20.35 -29.86
CA LYS A 800 19.45 -19.87 -28.60
C LYS A 800 18.99 -18.42 -28.38
N GLY A 801 18.58 -18.14 -27.14
CA GLY A 801 18.10 -16.84 -26.70
C GLY A 801 16.74 -16.94 -26.01
N GLY A 802 16.46 -15.96 -25.17
CA GLY A 802 15.17 -15.80 -24.51
C GLY A 802 14.09 -15.35 -25.49
N ILE A 803 12.87 -15.85 -25.27
CA ILE A 803 11.67 -15.43 -26.01
C ILE A 803 10.66 -14.76 -25.08
N GLU A 804 9.79 -13.99 -25.69
CA GLU A 804 8.55 -13.44 -25.15
C GLU A 804 7.40 -13.78 -26.11
N TYR A 805 6.15 -13.58 -25.70
CA TYR A 805 4.99 -13.68 -26.58
C TYR A 805 4.37 -12.30 -26.76
N LEU A 806 3.82 -12.03 -27.94
CA LEU A 806 3.01 -10.82 -28.15
C LEU A 806 1.85 -10.81 -27.15
N ASP A 807 1.65 -9.68 -26.47
CA ASP A 807 0.52 -9.50 -25.56
C ASP A 807 -0.76 -9.28 -26.37
N LEU A 808 -1.74 -10.15 -26.16
CA LEU A 808 -2.95 -10.24 -26.97
C LEU A 808 -4.18 -10.27 -26.06
N PRO A 809 -5.16 -9.37 -26.25
CA PRO A 809 -6.37 -9.38 -25.43
C PRO A 809 -7.14 -10.69 -25.61
N PHE A 810 -7.47 -11.35 -24.49
CA PHE A 810 -8.26 -12.58 -24.51
C PHE A 810 -9.69 -12.30 -24.99
N GLY A 811 -10.24 -13.20 -25.81
CA GLY A 811 -11.62 -13.10 -26.33
C GLY A 811 -11.85 -12.02 -27.40
N GLN A 812 -10.89 -11.13 -27.66
CA GLN A 812 -11.02 -10.02 -28.62
C GLN A 812 -10.27 -10.26 -29.95
N VAL A 813 -9.66 -11.43 -30.13
CA VAL A 813 -8.94 -11.80 -31.36
C VAL A 813 -9.75 -12.81 -32.15
N GLU A 814 -10.06 -12.48 -33.39
CA GLU A 814 -10.57 -13.42 -34.39
C GLU A 814 -9.37 -14.12 -35.06
N TRP A 815 -9.31 -15.46 -34.97
CA TRP A 815 -8.20 -16.25 -35.49
C TRP A 815 -8.40 -16.59 -36.97
N GLU A 816 -7.30 -16.57 -37.73
CA GLU A 816 -7.32 -16.94 -39.15
C GLU A 816 -7.12 -18.45 -39.32
N GLU A 817 -8.16 -19.13 -39.77
CA GLU A 817 -8.21 -20.59 -39.82
C GLU A 817 -7.54 -21.17 -41.07
N GLY A 818 -7.59 -20.46 -42.21
CA GLY A 818 -7.13 -20.99 -43.50
C GLY A 818 -5.64 -20.80 -43.80
N ASP A 819 -4.99 -19.86 -43.12
CA ASP A 819 -3.66 -19.41 -43.52
C ASP A 819 -2.49 -20.20 -42.94
N VAL A 820 -2.74 -20.95 -41.88
CA VAL A 820 -1.74 -21.81 -41.23
C VAL A 820 -2.39 -23.13 -40.89
N LEU A 821 -1.94 -24.18 -41.57
CA LEU A 821 -2.41 -25.55 -41.36
C LEU A 821 -1.22 -26.47 -41.09
N PRO A 822 -1.24 -27.25 -39.99
CA PRO A 822 -0.21 -28.24 -39.74
C PRO A 822 -0.25 -29.33 -40.83
N VAL A 823 0.92 -29.71 -41.33
CA VAL A 823 1.12 -30.77 -42.31
C VAL A 823 2.04 -31.82 -41.68
N GLY A 824 1.66 -33.09 -41.80
CA GLY A 824 2.34 -34.20 -41.14
C GLY A 824 1.65 -34.63 -39.83
N THR A 825 2.23 -35.63 -39.16
CA THR A 825 1.67 -36.16 -37.90
C THR A 825 2.53 -35.75 -36.71
N TRP A 826 1.89 -35.16 -35.70
CA TRP A 826 2.50 -34.91 -34.38
C TRP A 826 2.88 -36.23 -33.65
N ASN A 827 2.29 -37.38 -34.04
CA ASN A 827 2.32 -38.66 -33.33
C ASN A 827 2.74 -39.90 -34.17
N SER A 828 3.81 -39.85 -34.97
CA SER A 828 4.33 -41.09 -35.59
C SER A 828 5.30 -41.83 -34.65
N LYS A 829 4.85 -42.94 -34.06
CA LYS A 829 5.74 -43.92 -33.40
C LYS A 829 6.61 -44.70 -34.41
N GLU A 830 6.27 -44.65 -35.70
CA GLU A 830 7.07 -45.17 -36.81
C GLU A 830 6.83 -44.24 -38.01
N GLY A 831 7.87 -43.56 -38.51
CA GLY A 831 7.78 -42.62 -39.64
C GLY A 831 8.58 -41.32 -39.42
N SER A 832 9.35 -40.91 -40.43
CA SER A 832 10.28 -39.77 -40.42
C SER A 832 9.62 -38.45 -40.00
N ALA A 833 10.26 -37.65 -39.11
CA ALA A 833 9.83 -36.25 -38.88
C ALA A 833 10.43 -35.28 -39.92
N SER A 834 10.81 -35.78 -41.09
CA SER A 834 11.05 -34.94 -42.28
C SER A 834 9.78 -34.24 -42.77
N ASP A 835 8.61 -34.58 -42.20
CA ASP A 835 7.30 -34.25 -42.74
C ASP A 835 6.48 -33.31 -41.84
N LEU A 836 6.96 -32.94 -40.63
CA LEU A 836 6.27 -31.97 -39.76
C LEU A 836 6.56 -30.55 -40.25
N GLY A 837 5.61 -29.94 -40.95
CA GLY A 837 5.71 -28.57 -41.44
C GLY A 837 4.40 -27.82 -41.34
N LEU A 838 4.42 -26.53 -41.64
CA LEU A 838 3.20 -25.71 -41.73
C LEU A 838 2.93 -25.39 -43.19
N SER A 839 1.73 -25.71 -43.69
CA SER A 839 1.21 -25.15 -44.92
C SER A 839 0.76 -23.73 -44.63
N VAL A 840 1.35 -22.75 -45.33
CA VAL A 840 1.14 -21.34 -45.04
C VAL A 840 0.73 -20.54 -46.26
N VAL A 841 -0.13 -19.55 -46.04
CA VAL A 841 -0.58 -18.58 -47.04
C VAL A 841 0.19 -17.27 -46.84
N ALA A 842 1.22 -17.04 -47.66
CA ALA A 842 2.11 -15.90 -47.50
C ALA A 842 1.72 -14.71 -48.41
N ARG A 843 1.31 -13.60 -47.80
CA ARG A 843 0.86 -12.36 -48.45
C ARG A 843 1.96 -11.30 -48.53
N SER A 844 1.82 -10.41 -49.51
CA SER A 844 2.66 -9.22 -49.62
C SER A 844 2.13 -8.12 -48.69
N PHE A 845 3.01 -7.30 -48.14
CA PHE A 845 2.66 -6.13 -47.33
C PHE A 845 3.65 -4.99 -47.58
N ASN A 846 3.25 -3.75 -47.28
CA ASN A 846 4.10 -2.58 -47.51
C ASN A 846 5.13 -2.39 -46.37
N ALA A 847 6.32 -2.99 -46.52
CA ALA A 847 7.37 -2.94 -45.51
C ALA A 847 7.94 -1.54 -45.24
N ASN A 848 7.92 -0.63 -46.23
CA ASN A 848 8.50 0.72 -46.11
C ASN A 848 7.64 1.68 -45.27
N VAL A 849 6.32 1.47 -45.24
CA VAL A 849 5.39 2.23 -44.37
C VAL A 849 5.31 1.56 -42.98
N ALA A 850 5.49 0.24 -42.95
CA ALA A 850 5.27 -0.53 -41.74
C ALA A 850 6.37 -0.40 -40.67
N THR A 851 7.58 0.02 -41.05
CA THR A 851 8.64 0.40 -40.10
C THR A 851 8.41 1.74 -39.38
N ALA A 852 7.48 2.59 -39.86
CA ALA A 852 7.24 3.93 -39.29
C ALA A 852 6.06 3.99 -38.30
N ALA A 853 5.17 2.98 -38.30
CA ALA A 853 3.99 2.96 -37.43
C ALA A 853 3.48 1.56 -37.02
N GLY A 854 4.17 0.46 -37.38
CA GLY A 854 3.86 -0.90 -36.89
C GLY A 854 4.95 -1.43 -35.94
N GLU A 855 4.57 -2.25 -34.96
CA GLU A 855 5.51 -2.89 -34.03
C GLU A 855 5.95 -4.25 -34.61
N PHE A 856 7.12 -4.29 -35.25
CA PHE A 856 7.74 -5.55 -35.67
C PHE A 856 8.93 -5.90 -34.80
N ILE A 857 9.03 -7.19 -34.48
CA ILE A 857 10.14 -7.75 -33.73
C ILE A 857 10.79 -8.82 -34.61
N TYR A 858 11.98 -8.49 -35.11
CA TYR A 858 12.81 -9.40 -35.90
C TYR A 858 13.60 -10.34 -34.98
N ASP A 859 13.66 -11.61 -35.37
CA ASP A 859 14.40 -12.64 -34.66
C ASP A 859 15.92 -12.35 -34.70
N VAL A 860 16.42 -11.78 -35.80
CA VAL A 860 17.82 -11.30 -35.96
C VAL A 860 17.83 -9.87 -36.54
N PRO A 861 17.92 -8.83 -35.69
CA PRO A 861 18.04 -7.45 -36.16
C PRO A 861 19.25 -7.25 -37.10
N GLY A 862 19.04 -6.56 -38.23
CA GLY A 862 20.09 -6.22 -39.19
C GLY A 862 20.30 -7.21 -40.36
N GLN A 863 19.84 -8.46 -40.25
CA GLN A 863 19.81 -9.40 -41.40
C GLN A 863 18.74 -9.04 -42.44
N THR A 864 17.82 -8.14 -42.10
CA THR A 864 16.72 -7.69 -42.97
C THR A 864 17.05 -6.47 -43.83
N SER A 865 18.22 -5.85 -43.62
CA SER A 865 18.76 -4.75 -44.40
C SER A 865 19.04 -5.19 -45.86
N GLY A 866 18.04 -5.09 -46.73
CA GLY A 866 18.11 -5.52 -48.13
C GLY A 866 17.04 -6.55 -48.54
N LEU A 867 16.27 -7.11 -47.58
CA LEU A 867 15.23 -8.13 -47.83
C LEU A 867 13.82 -7.56 -48.07
N SER A 868 13.64 -6.24 -48.11
CA SER A 868 12.32 -5.57 -48.19
C SER A 868 11.44 -6.09 -49.35
N ALA A 869 12.03 -6.44 -50.50
CA ALA A 869 11.30 -6.97 -51.65
C ALA A 869 10.93 -8.47 -51.56
N ALA A 870 11.57 -9.23 -50.65
CA ALA A 870 11.36 -10.67 -50.46
C ALA A 870 10.52 -11.02 -49.22
N LEU A 871 10.30 -10.03 -48.35
CA LEU A 871 9.56 -10.19 -47.10
C LEU A 871 8.06 -10.37 -47.34
N LYS A 872 7.48 -11.33 -46.65
CA LYS A 872 6.04 -11.63 -46.67
C LYS A 872 5.52 -11.78 -45.27
N CYS A 873 4.20 -11.67 -45.12
CA CYS A 873 3.52 -11.91 -43.87
C CYS A 873 2.49 -13.05 -44.01
N ILE A 874 2.31 -13.78 -42.92
CA ILE A 874 1.24 -14.77 -42.73
C ILE A 874 0.33 -14.19 -41.65
N VAL A 875 -0.97 -14.12 -41.94
CA VAL A 875 -1.95 -13.59 -40.99
C VAL A 875 -2.31 -14.69 -40.01
N LEU A 876 -2.19 -14.40 -38.71
CA LEU A 876 -2.50 -15.35 -37.65
C LEU A 876 -3.83 -15.00 -36.98
N GLY A 877 -4.13 -13.71 -36.81
CA GLY A 877 -5.42 -13.26 -36.28
C GLY A 877 -5.59 -11.76 -36.39
N ARG A 878 -6.74 -11.24 -35.98
CA ARG A 878 -7.10 -9.82 -36.05
C ARG A 878 -7.96 -9.39 -34.87
N LEU A 879 -7.83 -8.13 -34.46
CA LEU A 879 -8.62 -7.58 -33.35
C LEU A 879 -10.08 -7.34 -33.78
N GLN A 880 -11.04 -7.67 -32.89
CA GLN A 880 -12.45 -7.38 -33.07
C GLN A 880 -12.70 -5.86 -33.05
N SER A 881 -13.23 -5.29 -34.13
CA SER A 881 -13.61 -3.87 -34.21
C SER A 881 -14.74 -3.63 -35.22
N ARG A 882 -15.56 -2.60 -35.01
CA ARG A 882 -16.74 -2.30 -35.87
C ARG A 882 -16.39 -1.82 -37.28
N GLN A 883 -15.15 -1.40 -37.55
CA GLN A 883 -14.69 -0.98 -38.89
C GLN A 883 -13.61 -1.94 -39.41
N SER A 884 -13.74 -2.39 -40.67
CA SER A 884 -12.92 -3.49 -41.25
C SER A 884 -11.51 -3.09 -41.68
N SER A 885 -11.31 -1.87 -42.21
CA SER A 885 -10.06 -1.43 -42.85
C SER A 885 -8.98 -0.90 -41.89
N THR A 886 -9.33 -0.63 -40.62
CA THR A 886 -8.44 -0.11 -39.57
C THR A 886 -8.07 -1.16 -38.51
N ARG A 887 -8.49 -2.42 -38.69
CA ARG A 887 -8.24 -3.49 -37.71
C ARG A 887 -6.76 -3.85 -37.64
N THR A 888 -6.23 -3.95 -36.44
CA THR A 888 -4.89 -4.50 -36.18
C THR A 888 -4.90 -6.01 -36.46
N HIS A 889 -3.95 -6.44 -37.28
CA HIS A 889 -3.68 -7.84 -37.63
C HIS A 889 -2.36 -8.27 -37.00
N PHE A 890 -2.36 -9.46 -36.42
CA PHE A 890 -1.18 -10.11 -35.88
C PHE A 890 -0.59 -11.03 -36.92
N VAL A 891 0.70 -10.86 -37.22
CA VAL A 891 1.34 -11.50 -38.37
C VAL A 891 2.65 -12.18 -38.00
N LEU A 892 2.93 -13.29 -38.69
CA LEU A 892 4.23 -13.94 -38.73
C LEU A 892 4.98 -13.47 -39.98
N LEU A 893 6.20 -12.97 -39.81
CA LEU A 893 7.05 -12.50 -40.91
C LEU A 893 7.89 -13.66 -41.45
N VAL A 894 7.92 -13.79 -42.77
CA VAL A 894 8.66 -14.86 -43.45
C VAL A 894 9.40 -14.35 -44.69
N THR A 895 10.49 -15.05 -45.05
CA THR A 895 11.25 -14.84 -46.29
C THR A 895 11.32 -16.14 -47.10
N THR A 896 11.54 -16.04 -48.41
CA THR A 896 11.71 -17.22 -49.29
C THR A 896 13.12 -17.79 -49.20
N GLY A 897 13.25 -19.10 -48.96
CA GLY A 897 14.54 -19.81 -49.00
C GLY A 897 14.73 -20.68 -50.24
N SER A 898 15.98 -20.92 -50.62
CA SER A 898 16.39 -21.92 -51.59
C SER A 898 16.73 -23.23 -50.87
N SER A 899 15.82 -24.22 -50.87
CA SER A 899 16.12 -25.55 -50.34
C SER A 899 16.25 -26.58 -51.48
N PRO A 900 17.32 -27.39 -51.51
CA PRO A 900 17.54 -28.39 -52.56
C PRO A 900 16.64 -29.64 -52.45
N VAL A 901 15.77 -29.74 -51.43
CA VAL A 901 15.09 -31.00 -51.08
C VAL A 901 13.60 -31.06 -51.47
N ALA A 902 12.97 -29.97 -51.92
CA ALA A 902 11.53 -29.98 -52.21
C ALA A 902 11.23 -30.10 -53.72
N ARG A 903 10.65 -31.24 -54.13
CA ARG A 903 9.95 -31.36 -55.42
C ARG A 903 8.73 -30.42 -55.43
N GLY A 904 8.88 -29.23 -56.02
CA GLY A 904 7.77 -28.46 -56.61
C GLY A 904 7.04 -27.40 -55.76
N GLY A 905 7.43 -27.10 -54.52
CA GLY A 905 6.76 -26.10 -53.66
C GLY A 905 7.68 -25.00 -53.11
N LYS A 906 7.13 -23.81 -52.79
CA LYS A 906 7.89 -22.71 -52.14
C LYS A 906 8.11 -22.98 -50.66
N VAL A 907 9.34 -22.77 -50.19
CA VAL A 907 9.72 -22.90 -48.77
C VAL A 907 9.90 -21.52 -48.16
N TYR A 908 9.31 -21.32 -46.98
CA TYR A 908 9.34 -20.08 -46.21
C TYR A 908 10.11 -20.28 -44.91
N HIS A 909 10.98 -19.32 -44.57
CA HIS A 909 11.69 -19.26 -43.30
C HIS A 909 11.16 -18.11 -42.46
N ARG A 910 11.00 -18.37 -41.16
CA ARG A 910 10.60 -17.37 -40.18
C ARG A 910 11.67 -16.29 -40.02
N VAL A 911 11.26 -15.04 -39.87
CA VAL A 911 12.18 -13.91 -39.59
C VAL A 911 11.71 -12.99 -38.45
N GLY A 912 10.49 -13.15 -37.96
CA GLY A 912 9.96 -12.36 -36.85
C GLY A 912 8.43 -12.35 -36.79
N VAL A 913 7.86 -11.51 -35.95
CA VAL A 913 6.41 -11.29 -35.81
C VAL A 913 6.10 -9.79 -35.67
N GLY A 914 4.83 -9.42 -35.74
CA GLY A 914 4.41 -8.08 -35.37
C GLY A 914 2.91 -7.83 -35.50
N SER A 915 2.54 -6.56 -35.29
CA SER A 915 1.17 -6.07 -35.42
C SER A 915 1.10 -4.95 -36.47
N VAL A 916 0.12 -5.03 -37.38
CA VAL A 916 -0.06 -4.06 -38.47
C VAL A 916 -1.54 -3.78 -38.78
N PRO A 917 -1.89 -2.57 -39.25
CA PRO A 917 -3.21 -2.31 -39.82
C PRO A 917 -3.50 -3.19 -41.05
N GLY A 918 -4.72 -3.69 -41.18
CA GLY A 918 -5.14 -4.52 -42.32
C GLY A 918 -4.97 -3.84 -43.68
N SER A 919 -5.09 -2.50 -43.72
CA SER A 919 -4.86 -1.70 -44.94
C SER A 919 -3.45 -1.82 -45.53
N TRP A 920 -2.49 -2.36 -44.77
CA TRP A 920 -1.12 -2.54 -45.22
C TRP A 920 -0.83 -3.94 -45.78
N ILE A 921 -1.78 -4.86 -45.60
CA ILE A 921 -1.70 -6.24 -46.09
C ILE A 921 -2.51 -6.34 -47.37
N GLN A 922 -1.94 -6.97 -48.41
CA GLN A 922 -2.68 -7.24 -49.63
C GLN A 922 -3.60 -8.47 -49.43
N LEU A 923 -4.76 -8.25 -48.80
CA LEU A 923 -5.72 -9.31 -48.45
C LEU A 923 -6.42 -9.91 -49.67
N ASP A 924 -6.75 -9.10 -50.68
CA ASP A 924 -7.49 -9.51 -51.90
C ASP A 924 -6.57 -9.88 -53.09
N GLY A 925 -5.25 -10.03 -52.86
CA GLY A 925 -4.26 -10.35 -53.89
C GLY A 925 -3.95 -11.85 -54.04
N PRO A 926 -3.15 -12.25 -55.06
CA PRO A 926 -2.77 -13.65 -55.26
C PRO A 926 -1.88 -14.14 -54.11
N ALA A 927 -2.50 -14.84 -53.16
CA ALA A 927 -1.81 -15.45 -52.04
C ALA A 927 -0.99 -16.66 -52.52
N LYS A 928 0.23 -16.82 -51.99
CA LYS A 928 1.13 -17.91 -52.40
C LYS A 928 1.16 -18.96 -51.29
N ILE A 929 0.69 -20.15 -51.60
CA ILE A 929 0.75 -21.31 -50.71
C ILE A 929 2.18 -21.87 -50.74
N GLY A 930 2.75 -22.10 -49.57
CA GLY A 930 4.07 -22.73 -49.41
C GLY A 930 4.17 -23.50 -48.11
N ARG A 931 5.37 -24.01 -47.80
CA ARG A 931 5.65 -24.75 -46.57
C ARG A 931 6.68 -24.03 -45.69
N MET A 932 6.49 -24.06 -44.39
CA MET A 932 7.54 -23.81 -43.40
C MET A 932 8.02 -25.16 -42.87
N LEU A 933 9.34 -25.39 -42.88
CA LEU A 933 9.98 -26.63 -42.45
C LEU A 933 10.67 -26.47 -41.09
#